data_AF-C4YNM7-F1
#
_entry.id   AF-C4YNM7-F1
#
_cell.length_a   1.000
_cell.length_b   1.000
_cell.length_c   1.000
_cell.angle_alpha   90.00
_cell.angle_beta   90.00
_cell.angle_gamma   90.00
#
_symmetry.space_group_name_H-M   'P 1'
#
loop_
_entity.id
_entity.type
_entity.pdbx_description
1 polymer ?
#
loop_
_entity_poly.entity_id
_entity_poly.type
_entity_poly.pdbx_seq_one_letter_code
_entity_poly.pdbx_strand_id
1 'polypeptide(L)'
;MGTVESLVKLRTLTKKYCEDDTQVNFNELYNHVFSDGPSIQYLDVLLDCKVLDKTILLIVEGKYLDTLKFYKFSLRLLVHEYFRRNGNKRKVKDVFFFQLNNKLRWKFVDKLANFVIDKSIKDYEIKIDILRLFSILQLSEEFGRYIFVHCIYDTDIQLNYSLEDIDDNLSEDVKEKRKNQHWLLQLINSFGIKTDVSLTNWQCAIVRFLLSWCSSRKYGEYIQLFLKAVGAPSYFAIYASQGTIESVNLLKHVLEINYCSVTFSQFRQALRLMFKDHTQLINKVVSYTSLYDSSFESFSVLLNQYLTVSEAKELLDRFIPTEKQANFGSLKQLTDANDKKRFYIDVILTQVYQSSTFKHRFWKFVTEKSFDDIPQDMKFVTHYPTFERFVKAMSLEIKYDGLREIHDHLKVVMGRIKPKNALSYTGSSKYFTKIESLVTLSPQEYEITVDERFEGDEFKFAAAVTICKPVKGENLKKLGIGLVKVGRITKQNRTFIFKCENLEGSNVTHLVFLPNTAILKALKVLSYNNEMIYVQNITNTSLVTKCLFDNNMGDSTEDSNKSLSVSQIFSVKKYGDISMVLPDVTDFHTIVLTPSKTFLQQYKDVLLIRYGDAQSVDAVLRYASEYFEKIQTVLGNGDVLELKKISSPLQLDRILDNCLNKWDNIISTNGNELPSEYLKIVRNPISNSSDAARETTFLKQTIRVIKKAWFLFGKDLNMTVWNYICNSFSVVMTVDDWINVFDKIQVDTSFVYINCDVLVLLMSYFKVDWQKQRSGSIKIIGGGLEDLFSFKTPEEITHKIQSNSSIPTFNPGLGCTKQLISAQNQLEEAELCVLLYRYMRALGYPRESIGIWVSCKRQLDLINEIAKESDLDKDVGSPIVLFNKSGIHDYDHVSYSIVSLFTDSGYKELDCPGTLGNYYFSSNIEVDKELLDLSDSTTDYRLKIVEGEKFGLKERTNESTVAVQSKFQFQKLIDRL
;
A
#
# COMPACT_ATOMS: atom_id res chain seq x y z
N MET A 1 -5.52 -29.89 -5.80
CA MET A 1 -5.01 -31.20 -5.33
C MET A 1 -3.49 -31.21 -5.23
N GLY A 2 -2.71 -30.81 -6.26
CA GLY A 2 -1.23 -30.86 -6.21
C GLY A 2 -0.50 -29.98 -5.17
N THR A 3 -1.13 -28.96 -4.59
CA THR A 3 -0.51 -28.08 -3.57
C THR A 3 -0.44 -28.70 -2.17
N VAL A 4 -1.42 -29.53 -1.79
CA VAL A 4 -1.51 -30.10 -0.43
C VAL A 4 -0.46 -31.20 -0.24
N GLU A 5 -0.37 -32.15 -1.17
CA GLU A 5 0.64 -33.22 -1.14
C GLU A 5 2.07 -32.67 -1.09
N SER A 6 2.31 -31.55 -1.77
CA SER A 6 3.61 -30.90 -1.78
C SER A 6 3.97 -30.21 -0.46
N LEU A 7 2.99 -29.63 0.24
CA LEU A 7 3.18 -29.06 1.58
C LEU A 7 3.42 -30.16 2.63
N VAL A 8 2.73 -31.29 2.54
CA VAL A 8 2.97 -32.45 3.40
C VAL A 8 4.39 -32.97 3.21
N LYS A 9 4.82 -33.17 1.96
CA LYS A 9 6.19 -33.58 1.64
C LYS A 9 7.23 -32.58 2.16
N LEU A 10 6.97 -31.28 2.04
CA LEU A 10 7.84 -30.24 2.60
C LEU A 10 8.01 -30.44 4.11
N ARG A 11 6.92 -30.59 4.87
CA ARG A 11 6.95 -30.81 6.32
C ARG A 11 7.72 -32.08 6.69
N THR A 12 7.55 -33.18 5.96
CA THR A 12 8.33 -34.41 6.18
C THR A 12 9.83 -34.17 5.99
N LEU A 13 10.22 -33.51 4.88
CA LEU A 13 11.62 -33.17 4.61
C LEU A 13 12.19 -32.20 5.64
N THR A 14 11.38 -31.24 6.08
CA THR A 14 11.74 -30.29 7.13
C THR A 14 11.99 -30.99 8.46
N LYS A 15 11.09 -31.89 8.89
CA LYS A 15 11.27 -32.67 10.11
C LYS A 15 12.53 -33.53 10.04
N LYS A 16 12.74 -34.23 8.92
CA LYS A 16 13.94 -35.02 8.65
C LYS A 16 15.22 -34.17 8.75
N TYR A 17 15.23 -32.98 8.15
CA TYR A 17 16.36 -32.05 8.26
C TYR A 17 16.54 -31.47 9.67
N CYS A 18 15.46 -31.23 10.41
CA CYS A 18 15.51 -30.77 11.80
C CYS A 18 16.01 -31.84 12.76
N GLU A 19 15.73 -33.12 12.49
CA GLU A 19 16.24 -34.27 13.26
C GLU A 19 17.69 -34.63 12.88
N ASP A 20 18.04 -34.55 11.59
CA ASP A 20 19.36 -34.89 11.04
C ASP A 20 19.80 -33.84 10.00
N ASP A 21 20.77 -32.99 10.37
CA ASP A 21 21.22 -31.82 9.61
C ASP A 21 22.28 -32.11 8.53
N THR A 22 22.34 -33.34 8.04
CA THR A 22 23.23 -33.73 6.95
C THR A 22 22.98 -32.96 5.65
N GLN A 23 24.06 -32.78 4.87
CA GLN A 23 23.99 -32.13 3.55
C GLN A 23 23.00 -32.81 2.58
N VAL A 24 22.80 -34.13 2.72
CA VAL A 24 21.83 -34.89 1.91
C VAL A 24 20.40 -34.43 2.20
N ASN A 25 20.01 -34.39 3.47
CA ASN A 25 18.68 -33.95 3.88
C ASN A 25 18.46 -32.47 3.54
N PHE A 26 19.49 -31.63 3.73
CA PHE A 26 19.43 -30.23 3.30
C PHE A 26 19.21 -30.09 1.79
N ASN A 27 19.94 -30.85 0.97
CA ASN A 27 19.79 -30.80 -0.48
C ASN A 27 18.41 -31.29 -0.94
N GLU A 28 17.86 -32.33 -0.32
CA GLU A 28 16.48 -32.80 -0.59
C GLU A 28 15.46 -31.71 -0.27
N LEU A 29 15.57 -31.09 0.91
CA LEU A 29 14.70 -29.99 1.33
C LEU A 29 14.83 -28.78 0.39
N TYR A 30 16.06 -28.37 0.08
CA TYR A 30 16.37 -27.27 -0.82
C TYR A 30 15.77 -27.51 -2.21
N ASN A 31 15.98 -28.69 -2.79
CA ASN A 31 15.48 -29.00 -4.12
C ASN A 31 13.94 -29.00 -4.14
N HIS A 32 13.28 -29.47 -3.08
CA HIS A 32 11.83 -29.40 -2.97
C HIS A 32 11.34 -27.95 -2.92
N VAL A 33 11.98 -27.10 -2.11
CA VAL A 33 11.62 -25.69 -1.92
C VAL A 33 11.86 -24.84 -3.18
N PHE A 34 12.93 -25.11 -3.93
CA PHE A 34 13.35 -24.28 -5.08
C PHE A 34 13.09 -24.92 -6.46
N SER A 35 12.37 -26.05 -6.54
CA SER A 35 12.08 -26.75 -7.81
C SER A 35 11.28 -25.89 -8.80
N ASP A 36 10.24 -25.20 -8.34
CA ASP A 36 9.39 -24.30 -9.13
C ASP A 36 9.44 -22.83 -8.64
N GLY A 37 10.48 -22.50 -7.85
CA GLY A 37 10.55 -21.28 -7.05
C GLY A 37 9.81 -21.42 -5.70
N PRO A 38 10.30 -20.75 -4.63
CA PRO A 38 9.70 -20.91 -3.31
C PRO A 38 8.32 -20.26 -3.27
N SER A 39 7.28 -21.04 -3.03
CA SER A 39 5.98 -20.48 -2.68
C SER A 39 6.06 -19.81 -1.30
N ILE A 40 5.34 -18.71 -1.10
CA ILE A 40 5.24 -18.03 0.20
C ILE A 40 4.83 -19.03 1.29
N GLN A 41 3.86 -19.91 0.96
CA GLN A 41 3.39 -20.98 1.84
C GLN A 41 4.51 -21.93 2.28
N TYR A 42 5.49 -22.22 1.42
CA TYR A 42 6.62 -23.07 1.81
C TYR A 42 7.51 -22.36 2.82
N LEU A 43 7.78 -21.06 2.61
CA LEU A 43 8.59 -20.28 3.53
C LEU A 43 7.89 -20.13 4.88
N ASP A 44 6.57 -19.90 4.91
CA ASP A 44 5.79 -19.85 6.15
C ASP A 44 5.87 -21.16 6.93
N VAL A 45 5.67 -22.30 6.25
CA VAL A 45 5.84 -23.63 6.87
C VAL A 45 7.23 -23.83 7.46
N LEU A 46 8.28 -23.44 6.73
CA LEU A 46 9.67 -23.55 7.22
C LEU A 46 9.91 -22.68 8.47
N LEU A 47 9.34 -21.48 8.51
CA LEU A 47 9.45 -20.58 9.66
C LEU A 47 8.68 -21.12 10.87
N ASP A 48 7.48 -21.65 10.65
CA ASP A 48 6.66 -22.26 11.70
C ASP A 48 7.33 -23.51 12.30
N CYS A 49 7.97 -24.33 11.47
CA CYS A 49 8.80 -25.45 11.89
C CYS A 49 10.15 -25.04 12.52
N LYS A 50 10.37 -23.75 12.81
CA LYS A 50 11.59 -23.19 13.41
C LYS A 50 12.88 -23.51 12.64
N VAL A 51 12.78 -23.75 11.33
CA VAL A 51 13.96 -24.02 10.48
C VAL A 51 14.90 -22.83 10.49
N LEU A 52 14.36 -21.61 10.56
CA LEU A 52 15.15 -20.40 10.66
C LEU A 52 16.11 -20.48 11.88
N ASP A 53 15.63 -20.89 13.06
CA ASP A 53 16.46 -21.00 14.27
C ASP A 53 17.62 -21.97 14.06
N LYS A 54 17.35 -23.09 13.39
CA LYS A 54 18.38 -24.08 13.03
C LYS A 54 19.39 -23.52 12.02
N THR A 55 18.92 -22.85 10.96
CA THR A 55 19.83 -22.23 9.97
C THR A 55 20.70 -21.16 10.60
N ILE A 56 20.17 -20.39 11.55
CA ILE A 56 20.93 -19.37 12.28
C ILE A 56 22.01 -20.02 13.14
N LEU A 57 21.67 -21.07 13.91
CA LEU A 57 22.64 -21.82 14.71
C LEU A 57 23.80 -22.31 13.83
N LEU A 58 23.50 -22.88 12.67
CA LEU A 58 24.52 -23.36 11.73
C LEU A 58 25.40 -22.24 11.17
N ILE A 59 24.83 -21.05 10.88
CA ILE A 59 25.61 -19.86 10.49
C ILE A 59 26.55 -19.44 11.63
N VAL A 60 26.06 -19.45 12.88
CA VAL A 60 26.81 -19.06 14.09
C VAL A 60 27.96 -20.01 14.39
N GLU A 61 27.70 -21.31 14.25
CA GLU A 61 28.72 -22.38 14.40
C GLU A 61 29.72 -22.41 13.25
N GLY A 62 29.47 -21.64 12.19
CA GLY A 62 30.29 -21.63 10.98
C GLY A 62 30.19 -22.89 10.11
N LYS A 63 29.16 -23.72 10.34
CA LYS A 63 28.85 -24.89 9.53
C LYS A 63 28.22 -24.46 8.20
N TYR A 64 28.63 -25.08 7.10
CA TYR A 64 28.12 -24.80 5.75
C TYR A 64 28.38 -23.38 5.21
N LEU A 65 29.29 -22.62 5.82
CA LEU A 65 29.66 -21.26 5.42
C LEU A 65 30.16 -21.15 3.97
N ASP A 66 30.43 -22.23 3.24
CA ASP A 66 30.89 -22.16 1.85
C ASP A 66 29.83 -22.62 0.83
N THR A 67 28.61 -22.91 1.27
CA THR A 67 27.57 -23.46 0.38
C THR A 67 26.63 -22.35 -0.11
N LEU A 68 26.70 -21.99 -1.40
CA LEU A 68 25.82 -20.98 -2.01
C LEU A 68 24.32 -21.32 -1.81
N LYS A 69 23.94 -22.60 -1.93
CA LYS A 69 22.57 -23.08 -1.68
C LYS A 69 22.10 -22.80 -0.25
N PHE A 70 22.98 -22.97 0.74
CA PHE A 70 22.68 -22.69 2.14
C PHE A 70 22.44 -21.19 2.36
N TYR A 71 23.30 -20.33 1.83
CA TYR A 71 23.06 -18.88 1.88
C TYR A 71 21.76 -18.48 1.22
N LYS A 72 21.47 -18.99 0.02
CA LYS A 72 20.21 -18.69 -0.68
C LYS A 72 18.99 -19.08 0.16
N PHE A 73 19.01 -20.28 0.74
CA PHE A 73 17.94 -20.77 1.61
C PHE A 73 17.76 -19.88 2.85
N SER A 74 18.84 -19.62 3.59
CA SER A 74 18.81 -18.83 4.83
C SER A 74 18.43 -17.37 4.59
N LEU A 75 18.97 -16.74 3.53
CA LEU A 75 18.64 -15.37 3.16
C LEU A 75 17.15 -15.23 2.81
N ARG A 76 16.59 -16.19 2.06
CA ARG A 76 15.18 -16.17 1.70
C ARG A 76 14.29 -16.25 2.95
N LEU A 77 14.62 -17.10 3.92
CA LEU A 77 13.89 -17.19 5.19
C LEU A 77 14.01 -15.91 6.03
N LEU A 78 15.22 -15.32 6.14
CA LEU A 78 15.43 -14.07 6.89
C LEU A 78 14.66 -12.89 6.29
N VAL A 79 14.74 -12.72 4.97
CA VAL A 79 14.02 -11.66 4.26
C VAL A 79 12.51 -11.87 4.37
N HIS A 80 12.03 -13.11 4.24
CA HIS A 80 10.62 -13.45 4.39
C HIS A 80 10.10 -13.19 5.82
N GLU A 81 10.84 -13.62 6.85
CA GLU A 81 10.52 -13.35 8.27
C GLU A 81 10.38 -11.85 8.55
N TYR A 82 11.18 -11.00 7.88
CA TYR A 82 11.10 -9.56 8.07
C TYR A 82 9.85 -8.94 7.42
N PHE A 83 9.52 -9.34 6.19
CA PHE A 83 8.47 -8.72 5.39
C PHE A 83 7.09 -9.37 5.58
N ARG A 84 6.97 -10.54 6.20
CA ARG A 84 5.67 -11.18 6.49
C ARG A 84 4.89 -10.40 7.56
N ARG A 85 3.55 -10.40 7.45
CA ARG A 85 2.63 -9.57 8.27
C ARG A 85 2.81 -9.74 9.79
N ASN A 86 2.92 -10.99 10.24
CA ASN A 86 3.12 -11.34 11.66
C ASN A 86 4.58 -11.71 11.97
N GLY A 87 5.51 -11.28 11.13
CA GLY A 87 6.92 -11.63 11.24
C GLY A 87 7.57 -10.98 12.44
N ASN A 88 8.46 -11.72 13.11
CA ASN A 88 9.27 -11.16 14.17
C ASN A 88 10.42 -10.36 13.55
N LYS A 89 10.14 -9.08 13.27
CA LYS A 89 11.10 -8.10 12.73
C LYS A 89 12.36 -7.95 13.58
N ARG A 90 12.27 -8.19 14.90
CA ARG A 90 13.42 -8.17 15.82
C ARG A 90 14.30 -9.41 15.64
N LYS A 91 13.70 -10.58 15.36
CA LYS A 91 14.42 -11.85 15.15
C LYS A 91 15.52 -11.71 14.12
N VAL A 92 15.26 -11.04 12.99
CA VAL A 92 16.27 -10.81 11.95
C VAL A 92 17.45 -9.98 12.47
N LYS A 93 17.22 -9.01 13.35
CA LYS A 93 18.30 -8.25 14.03
C LYS A 93 19.01 -9.13 15.07
N ASP A 94 18.28 -9.91 15.84
CA ASP A 94 18.80 -10.73 16.94
C ASP A 94 19.83 -11.77 16.48
N VAL A 95 19.61 -12.36 15.29
CA VAL A 95 20.57 -13.26 14.61
C VAL A 95 21.96 -12.64 14.54
N PHE A 96 22.03 -11.40 14.10
CA PHE A 96 23.30 -10.73 13.85
C PHE A 96 23.88 -10.11 15.12
N PHE A 97 23.02 -9.62 16.03
CA PHE A 97 23.42 -8.91 17.24
C PHE A 97 23.83 -9.80 18.41
N PHE A 98 23.08 -10.87 18.68
CA PHE A 98 23.25 -11.65 19.92
C PHE A 98 23.97 -12.97 19.72
N GLN A 99 23.95 -13.52 18.50
CA GLN A 99 24.37 -14.90 18.28
C GLN A 99 25.71 -15.01 17.54
N LEU A 100 26.07 -14.04 16.69
CA LEU A 100 27.39 -14.00 16.05
C LEU A 100 28.38 -13.18 16.88
N ASN A 101 29.54 -13.78 17.21
CA ASN A 101 30.69 -13.02 17.71
C ASN A 101 31.09 -11.95 16.68
N ASN A 102 31.50 -10.76 17.14
CA ASN A 102 31.86 -9.58 16.34
C ASN A 102 32.73 -9.89 15.10
N LYS A 103 33.71 -10.80 15.20
CA LYS A 103 34.57 -11.16 14.05
C LYS A 103 33.82 -11.94 12.97
N LEU A 104 32.95 -12.87 13.35
CA LEU A 104 32.18 -13.70 12.42
C LEU A 104 31.05 -12.88 11.76
N ARG A 105 30.45 -11.96 12.51
CA ARG A 105 29.44 -11.00 12.03
C ARG A 105 29.93 -10.23 10.81
N TRP A 106 31.08 -9.56 10.93
CA TRP A 106 31.63 -8.75 9.84
C TRP A 106 32.10 -9.59 8.65
N LYS A 107 32.75 -10.74 8.92
CA LYS A 107 33.14 -11.69 7.86
C LYS A 107 31.94 -12.18 7.05
N PHE A 108 30.79 -12.39 7.69
CA PHE A 108 29.55 -12.75 7.00
C PHE A 108 29.05 -11.62 6.08
N VAL A 109 29.00 -10.38 6.60
CA VAL A 109 28.60 -9.20 5.80
C VAL A 109 29.53 -8.99 4.60
N ASP A 110 30.84 -9.08 4.81
CA ASP A 110 31.85 -8.95 3.73
C ASP A 110 31.67 -10.04 2.66
N LYS A 111 31.38 -11.27 3.07
CA LYS A 111 31.14 -12.37 2.14
C LYS A 111 29.89 -12.15 1.29
N LEU A 112 28.81 -11.68 1.90
CA LEU A 112 27.60 -11.31 1.17
C LEU A 112 27.85 -10.16 0.20
N ALA A 113 28.57 -9.12 0.64
CA ALA A 113 28.94 -8.00 -0.24
C ALA A 113 29.71 -8.51 -1.47
N ASN A 114 30.70 -9.38 -1.26
CA ASN A 114 31.47 -10.01 -2.34
C ASN A 114 30.60 -10.82 -3.32
N PHE A 115 29.63 -11.60 -2.83
CA PHE A 115 28.74 -12.39 -3.69
C PHE A 115 27.89 -11.54 -4.64
N VAL A 116 27.48 -10.35 -4.22
CA VAL A 116 26.64 -9.46 -5.05
C VAL A 116 27.39 -9.02 -6.31
N ILE A 117 28.65 -8.62 -6.15
CA ILE A 117 29.48 -8.07 -7.25
C ILE A 117 30.24 -9.15 -8.04
N ASP A 118 30.27 -10.39 -7.55
CA ASP A 118 30.92 -11.51 -8.25
C ASP A 118 30.21 -11.85 -9.56
N LYS A 119 30.92 -11.68 -10.68
CA LYS A 119 30.42 -11.97 -12.04
C LYS A 119 30.23 -13.47 -12.32
N SER A 120 30.86 -14.35 -11.55
CA SER A 120 30.70 -15.80 -11.68
C SER A 120 29.35 -16.29 -11.16
N ILE A 121 28.75 -15.57 -10.20
CA ILE A 121 27.43 -15.88 -9.64
C ILE A 121 26.35 -15.32 -10.56
N LYS A 122 25.74 -16.21 -11.35
CA LYS A 122 24.61 -15.89 -12.25
C LYS A 122 23.23 -16.01 -11.60
N ASP A 123 23.17 -16.50 -10.36
CA ASP A 123 21.92 -16.55 -9.60
C ASP A 123 21.58 -15.14 -9.10
N TYR A 124 20.74 -14.42 -9.85
CA TYR A 124 20.33 -13.07 -9.46
C TYR A 124 19.39 -13.05 -8.25
N GLU A 125 18.67 -14.15 -7.98
CA GLU A 125 17.74 -14.17 -6.85
C GLU A 125 18.48 -14.04 -5.52
N ILE A 126 19.58 -14.77 -5.34
CA ILE A 126 20.40 -14.62 -4.13
C ILE A 126 20.98 -13.21 -4.03
N LYS A 127 21.41 -12.61 -5.14
CA LYS A 127 21.93 -11.23 -5.13
C LYS A 127 20.85 -10.23 -4.73
N ILE A 128 19.62 -10.39 -5.22
CA ILE A 128 18.47 -9.57 -4.85
C ILE A 128 18.18 -9.74 -3.34
N ASP A 129 18.16 -10.97 -2.83
CA ASP A 129 17.93 -11.22 -1.40
C ASP A 129 19.02 -10.60 -0.51
N ILE A 130 20.29 -10.59 -0.96
CA ILE A 130 21.37 -9.88 -0.25
C ILE A 130 21.11 -8.36 -0.22
N LEU A 131 20.74 -7.75 -1.35
CA LEU A 131 20.41 -6.32 -1.38
C LEU A 131 19.23 -5.99 -0.44
N ARG A 132 18.21 -6.84 -0.39
CA ARG A 132 17.07 -6.70 0.54
C ARG A 132 17.53 -6.80 1.99
N LEU A 133 18.36 -7.79 2.31
CA LEU A 133 18.95 -7.92 3.65
C LEU A 133 19.77 -6.68 4.03
N PHE A 134 20.60 -6.15 3.13
CA PHE A 134 21.39 -4.95 3.40
C PHE A 134 20.51 -3.72 3.66
N SER A 135 19.36 -3.60 2.97
CA SER A 135 18.38 -2.54 3.27
C SER A 135 17.75 -2.70 4.66
N ILE A 136 17.56 -3.93 5.14
CA ILE A 136 17.08 -4.22 6.50
C ILE A 136 18.16 -3.88 7.53
N LEU A 137 19.40 -4.31 7.29
CA LEU A 137 20.53 -4.06 8.19
C LEU A 137 20.87 -2.57 8.32
N GLN A 138 20.62 -1.77 7.27
CA GLN A 138 20.77 -0.31 7.31
C GLN A 138 19.94 0.36 8.44
N LEU A 139 18.85 -0.27 8.90
CA LEU A 139 18.05 0.23 10.03
C LEU A 139 18.78 0.20 11.37
N SER A 140 19.89 -0.54 11.46
CA SER A 140 20.77 -0.54 12.61
C SER A 140 21.92 0.44 12.38
N GLU A 141 22.22 1.28 13.38
CA GLU A 141 23.36 2.20 13.29
C GLU A 141 24.70 1.48 13.10
N GLU A 142 24.94 0.39 13.83
CA GLU A 142 26.19 -0.36 13.76
C GLU A 142 26.41 -0.97 12.36
N PHE A 143 25.41 -1.70 11.85
CA PHE A 143 25.49 -2.31 10.53
C PHE A 143 25.45 -1.29 9.40
N GLY A 144 24.57 -0.28 9.50
CA GLY A 144 24.47 0.80 8.53
C GLY A 144 25.79 1.55 8.39
N ARG A 145 26.46 1.86 9.51
CA ARG A 145 27.78 2.48 9.50
C ARG A 145 28.84 1.57 8.90
N TYR A 146 28.85 0.29 9.26
CA TYR A 146 29.81 -0.66 8.73
C TYR A 146 29.69 -0.81 7.21
N ILE A 147 28.48 -1.10 6.71
CA ILE A 147 28.21 -1.23 5.27
C ILE A 147 28.54 0.09 4.56
N PHE A 148 28.17 1.23 5.16
CA PHE A 148 28.52 2.53 4.59
C PHE A 148 30.04 2.68 4.45
N VAL A 149 30.80 2.57 5.54
CA VAL A 149 32.25 2.81 5.55
C VAL A 149 33.01 1.80 4.69
N HIS A 150 32.61 0.53 4.72
CA HIS A 150 33.39 -0.54 4.10
C HIS A 150 32.94 -0.90 2.68
N CYS A 151 31.70 -0.61 2.28
CA CYS A 151 31.19 -0.98 0.95
C CYS A 151 30.78 0.23 0.09
N ILE A 152 30.39 1.34 0.70
CA ILE A 152 29.75 2.47 -0.02
C ILE A 152 30.63 3.71 -0.05
N TYR A 153 31.29 4.02 1.06
CA TYR A 153 32.09 5.21 1.24
C TYR A 153 33.44 5.01 0.58
N ASP A 154 33.67 5.81 -0.44
CA ASP A 154 34.90 5.81 -1.21
C ASP A 154 35.57 7.18 -1.03
N THR A 155 36.68 7.16 -0.29
CA THR A 155 37.49 8.35 0.04
C THR A 155 38.07 9.01 -1.19
N ASP A 156 38.26 8.25 -2.27
CA ASP A 156 38.90 8.73 -3.50
C ASP A 156 37.94 9.60 -4.33
N ILE A 157 36.62 9.55 -4.07
CA ILE A 157 35.65 10.49 -4.66
C ILE A 157 35.67 11.85 -3.95
N GLN A 158 36.09 11.94 -2.69
CA GLN A 158 36.25 13.23 -1.99
C GLN A 158 37.62 13.89 -2.24
N LEU A 159 38.63 13.11 -2.60
CA LEU A 159 39.96 13.59 -2.94
C LEU A 159 40.19 13.41 -4.44
N ASN A 160 39.66 14.35 -5.25
CA ASN A 160 40.44 14.94 -6.35
C ASN A 160 41.19 13.96 -7.31
N TYR A 161 40.79 13.96 -8.59
CA TYR A 161 41.66 13.63 -9.75
C TYR A 161 41.91 12.16 -10.16
N SER A 162 41.83 11.95 -11.48
CA SER A 162 42.36 10.86 -12.31
C SER A 162 42.15 9.40 -11.85
N LEU A 163 41.05 8.80 -12.31
CA LEU A 163 41.00 7.36 -12.62
C LEU A 163 41.86 7.07 -13.87
N GLU A 164 43.17 7.28 -13.78
CA GLU A 164 44.15 6.80 -14.77
C GLU A 164 45.23 6.01 -14.03
N ASP A 165 45.42 4.78 -14.52
CA ASP A 165 46.42 3.78 -14.16
C ASP A 165 46.31 3.11 -12.78
N ILE A 166 45.65 1.94 -12.76
CA ILE A 166 45.86 0.94 -11.70
C ILE A 166 46.42 -0.33 -12.36
N ASP A 167 47.72 -0.47 -12.17
CA ASP A 167 48.60 -1.57 -12.57
C ASP A 167 48.23 -2.90 -11.89
N ASP A 168 48.40 -4.03 -12.58
CA ASP A 168 47.97 -5.38 -12.16
C ASP A 168 48.82 -5.99 -11.01
N ASN A 169 49.86 -5.28 -10.56
CA ASN A 169 50.90 -5.78 -9.64
C ASN A 169 50.73 -5.35 -8.17
N LEU A 170 49.50 -5.34 -7.63
CA LEU A 170 49.26 -5.15 -6.20
C LEU A 170 49.15 -6.49 -5.44
N SER A 171 49.60 -6.53 -4.18
CA SER A 171 49.51 -7.69 -3.28
C SER A 171 48.06 -8.08 -2.97
N GLU A 172 47.80 -9.37 -2.69
CA GLU A 172 46.43 -9.87 -2.44
C GLU A 172 45.73 -9.16 -1.28
N ASP A 173 46.43 -8.88 -0.18
CA ASP A 173 45.85 -8.15 0.98
C ASP A 173 45.43 -6.72 0.65
N VAL A 174 46.14 -6.05 -0.26
CA VAL A 174 45.79 -4.69 -0.73
C VAL A 174 44.65 -4.77 -1.75
N LYS A 175 44.61 -5.81 -2.59
CA LYS A 175 43.52 -6.09 -3.52
C LYS A 175 42.22 -6.40 -2.78
N GLU A 176 42.23 -7.20 -1.71
CA GLU A 176 41.03 -7.46 -0.90
C GLU A 176 40.51 -6.19 -0.20
N LYS A 177 41.40 -5.38 0.40
CA LYS A 177 41.02 -4.11 1.03
C LYS A 177 40.47 -3.09 0.01
N ARG A 178 41.02 -3.03 -1.20
CA ARG A 178 40.56 -2.12 -2.28
C ARG A 178 39.32 -2.63 -3.03
N LYS A 179 39.10 -3.95 -3.11
CA LYS A 179 37.91 -4.53 -3.77
C LYS A 179 36.60 -4.01 -3.14
N ASN A 180 36.61 -3.83 -1.82
CA ASN A 180 35.48 -3.28 -1.08
C ASN A 180 35.34 -1.75 -1.23
N GLN A 181 36.43 -1.01 -1.49
CA GLN A 181 36.43 0.45 -1.64
C GLN A 181 35.69 0.96 -2.89
N HIS A 182 35.48 0.11 -3.92
CA HIS A 182 34.69 0.45 -5.11
C HIS A 182 33.44 -0.42 -5.28
N TRP A 183 32.98 -1.08 -4.20
CA TRP A 183 31.90 -2.06 -4.28
C TRP A 183 30.62 -1.46 -4.88
N LEU A 184 30.22 -0.25 -4.47
CA LEU A 184 29.03 0.42 -5.01
C LEU A 184 29.16 0.72 -6.51
N LEU A 185 30.34 1.12 -6.98
CA LEU A 185 30.58 1.36 -8.41
C LEU A 185 30.51 0.05 -9.21
N GLN A 186 31.06 -1.04 -8.68
CA GLN A 186 30.95 -2.37 -9.29
C GLN A 186 29.49 -2.85 -9.34
N LEU A 187 28.71 -2.60 -8.29
CA LEU A 187 27.27 -2.85 -8.28
C LEU A 187 26.54 -2.04 -9.36
N ILE A 188 26.81 -0.74 -9.48
CA ILE A 188 26.23 0.11 -10.54
C ILE A 188 26.57 -0.44 -11.93
N ASN A 189 27.83 -0.81 -12.16
CA ASN A 189 28.27 -1.33 -13.46
C ASN A 189 27.58 -2.65 -13.82
N SER A 190 27.18 -3.46 -12.83
CA SER A 190 26.47 -4.72 -13.04
C SER A 190 25.04 -4.58 -13.58
N PHE A 191 24.50 -3.36 -13.65
CA PHE A 191 23.15 -3.09 -14.14
C PHE A 191 22.96 -3.38 -15.66
N GLY A 192 24.02 -3.27 -16.47
CA GLY A 192 23.96 -3.26 -17.93
C GLY A 192 24.45 -4.51 -18.67
N ILE A 193 24.56 -5.66 -18.01
CA ILE A 193 25.12 -6.88 -18.60
C ILE A 193 24.09 -7.52 -19.56
N LYS A 194 24.31 -7.37 -20.89
CA LYS A 194 23.36 -7.75 -21.97
C LYS A 194 23.15 -9.27 -22.15
N THR A 195 23.85 -10.15 -21.44
CA THR A 195 23.90 -11.60 -21.72
C THR A 195 23.04 -12.50 -20.84
N ASP A 196 22.22 -11.97 -19.94
CA ASP A 196 21.68 -12.75 -18.83
C ASP A 196 20.15 -12.92 -18.78
N VAL A 197 19.74 -14.07 -18.23
CA VAL A 197 18.33 -14.43 -17.96
C VAL A 197 17.87 -13.66 -16.71
N SER A 198 16.71 -12.98 -16.77
CA SER A 198 16.06 -12.20 -15.67
C SER A 198 16.62 -10.79 -15.34
N LEU A 199 17.20 -10.11 -16.33
CA LEU A 199 17.78 -8.75 -16.20
C LEU A 199 16.85 -7.72 -15.50
N THR A 200 15.56 -7.68 -15.83
CA THR A 200 14.62 -6.66 -15.31
C THR A 200 14.49 -6.68 -13.79
N ASN A 201 14.42 -7.86 -13.16
CA ASN A 201 14.29 -7.95 -11.70
C ASN A 201 15.56 -7.50 -10.99
N TRP A 202 16.72 -7.93 -11.49
CA TRP A 202 18.02 -7.51 -10.98
C TRP A 202 18.20 -5.99 -11.08
N GLN A 203 17.90 -5.42 -12.25
CA GLN A 203 17.96 -3.98 -12.47
C GLN A 203 17.02 -3.21 -11.54
N CYS A 204 15.78 -3.67 -11.37
CA CYS A 204 14.83 -3.08 -10.43
C CYS A 204 15.33 -3.17 -8.98
N ALA A 205 15.95 -4.29 -8.58
CA ALA A 205 16.50 -4.47 -7.25
C ALA A 205 17.66 -3.52 -6.96
N ILE A 206 18.57 -3.30 -7.92
CA ILE A 206 19.64 -2.29 -7.79
C ILE A 206 19.02 -0.90 -7.56
N VAL A 207 18.05 -0.50 -8.38
CA VAL A 207 17.44 0.83 -8.27
C VAL A 207 16.71 0.99 -6.93
N ARG A 208 15.93 -0.01 -6.50
CA ARG A 208 15.23 0.01 -5.20
C ARG A 208 16.22 0.05 -4.03
N PHE A 209 17.31 -0.71 -4.10
CA PHE A 209 18.38 -0.66 -3.11
C PHE A 209 19.00 0.75 -3.01
N LEU A 210 19.37 1.36 -4.15
CA LEU A 210 19.92 2.71 -4.16
C LEU A 210 18.91 3.74 -3.61
N LEU A 211 17.63 3.61 -3.95
CA LEU A 211 16.56 4.44 -3.39
C LEU A 211 16.47 4.33 -1.87
N SER A 212 16.58 3.13 -1.30
CA SER A 212 16.62 2.90 0.16
C SER A 212 17.78 3.60 0.85
N TRP A 213 18.94 3.63 0.22
CA TRP A 213 20.14 4.25 0.75
C TRP A 213 20.16 5.78 0.59
N CYS A 214 19.75 6.30 -0.57
CA CYS A 214 19.55 7.74 -0.79
C CYS A 214 18.52 8.35 0.17
N SER A 215 17.61 7.51 0.65
CA SER A 215 16.56 7.80 1.62
C SER A 215 17.02 7.76 3.09
N SER A 216 18.26 7.33 3.35
CA SER A 216 18.84 7.33 4.70
C SER A 216 19.04 8.75 5.22
N ARG A 217 18.60 9.03 6.46
CA ARG A 217 18.85 10.32 7.13
C ARG A 217 20.35 10.59 7.32
N LYS A 218 21.15 9.55 7.62
CA LYS A 218 22.58 9.67 7.94
C LYS A 218 23.47 9.62 6.69
N TYR A 219 23.15 8.75 5.73
CA TYR A 219 24.04 8.44 4.59
C TYR A 219 23.53 8.98 3.25
N GLY A 220 22.27 9.42 3.20
CA GLY A 220 21.57 9.70 1.94
C GLY A 220 22.27 10.77 1.09
N GLU A 221 22.69 11.88 1.68
CA GLU A 221 23.37 12.97 0.96
C GLU A 221 24.65 12.51 0.26
N TYR A 222 25.51 11.78 0.97
CA TYR A 222 26.76 11.23 0.41
C TYR A 222 26.51 10.31 -0.78
N ILE A 223 25.51 9.43 -0.65
CA ILE A 223 25.17 8.46 -1.70
C ILE A 223 24.56 9.18 -2.90
N GLN A 224 23.71 10.19 -2.67
CA GLN A 224 23.15 11.01 -3.74
C GLN A 224 24.25 11.77 -4.49
N LEU A 225 25.21 12.37 -3.79
CA LEU A 225 26.36 13.06 -4.39
C LEU A 225 27.20 12.10 -5.24
N PHE A 226 27.50 10.91 -4.72
CA PHE A 226 28.24 9.89 -5.46
C PHE A 226 27.51 9.46 -6.73
N LEU A 227 26.21 9.11 -6.65
CA LEU A 227 25.41 8.69 -7.81
C LEU A 227 25.30 9.77 -8.88
N LYS A 228 25.21 11.05 -8.47
CA LYS A 228 25.23 12.21 -9.38
C LYS A 228 26.58 12.37 -10.06
N ALA A 229 27.67 12.23 -9.31
CA ALA A 229 29.01 12.35 -9.82
C ALA A 229 29.22 11.33 -10.93
N VAL A 230 29.04 10.04 -10.64
CA VAL A 230 29.32 8.98 -11.62
C VAL A 230 28.34 8.93 -12.80
N GLY A 231 27.21 9.66 -12.74
CA GLY A 231 26.19 9.67 -13.80
C GLY A 231 25.37 8.38 -13.84
N ALA A 232 25.22 7.69 -12.69
CA ALA A 232 24.57 6.38 -12.61
C ALA A 232 23.15 6.35 -13.21
N PRO A 233 22.26 7.35 -13.00
CA PRO A 233 20.91 7.29 -13.53
C PRO A 233 20.84 7.34 -15.06
N SER A 234 21.77 8.07 -15.69
CA SER A 234 21.87 8.13 -17.17
C SER A 234 22.55 6.89 -17.73
N TYR A 235 23.51 6.30 -17.00
CA TYR A 235 24.01 4.96 -17.32
C TYR A 235 22.89 3.91 -17.27
N PHE A 236 22.06 3.92 -16.23
CA PHE A 236 20.92 3.02 -16.11
C PHE A 236 19.89 3.23 -17.23
N ALA A 237 19.60 4.46 -17.63
CA ALA A 237 18.64 4.75 -18.69
C ALA A 237 19.03 4.11 -20.05
N ILE A 238 20.33 3.98 -20.34
CA ILE A 238 20.82 3.36 -21.58
C ILE A 238 20.55 1.86 -21.62
N TYR A 239 20.69 1.19 -20.47
CA TYR A 239 20.57 -0.27 -20.34
C TYR A 239 19.24 -0.74 -19.76
N ALA A 240 18.36 0.17 -19.36
CA ALA A 240 17.08 -0.16 -18.75
C ALA A 240 16.20 -0.96 -19.72
N SER A 241 15.64 -2.06 -19.23
CA SER A 241 14.51 -2.72 -19.91
C SER A 241 13.23 -1.87 -19.83
N GLN A 242 12.22 -2.26 -20.60
CA GLN A 242 10.90 -1.62 -20.59
C GLN A 242 10.28 -1.60 -19.18
N GLY A 243 10.52 -2.65 -18.38
CA GLY A 243 10.04 -2.76 -17.00
C GLY A 243 10.84 -1.97 -15.97
N THR A 244 12.04 -1.49 -16.31
CA THR A 244 12.92 -0.80 -15.35
C THR A 244 12.93 0.72 -15.55
N ILE A 245 12.60 1.22 -16.75
CA ILE A 245 12.78 2.63 -17.11
C ILE A 245 12.09 3.61 -16.14
N GLU A 246 10.90 3.27 -15.62
CA GLU A 246 10.19 4.13 -14.67
C GLU A 246 10.85 4.15 -13.29
N SER A 247 11.47 3.03 -12.87
CA SER A 247 12.27 2.99 -11.64
C SER A 247 13.50 3.88 -11.79
N VAL A 248 14.16 3.88 -12.96
CA VAL A 248 15.28 4.79 -13.25
C VAL A 248 14.82 6.25 -13.22
N ASN A 249 13.67 6.56 -13.80
CA ASN A 249 13.10 7.90 -13.76
C ASN A 249 12.75 8.34 -12.32
N LEU A 250 12.26 7.42 -11.48
CA LEU A 250 12.05 7.66 -10.05
C LEU A 250 13.37 7.99 -9.35
N LEU A 251 14.45 7.25 -9.63
CA LEU A 251 15.77 7.52 -9.07
C LEU A 251 16.31 8.89 -9.53
N LYS A 252 16.18 9.24 -10.81
CA LYS A 252 16.54 10.58 -11.33
C LYS A 252 15.81 11.69 -10.58
N HIS A 253 14.52 11.48 -10.32
CA HIS A 253 13.70 12.42 -9.58
C HIS A 253 14.15 12.54 -8.11
N VAL A 254 14.38 11.42 -7.42
CA VAL A 254 14.86 11.39 -6.02
C VAL A 254 16.23 12.04 -5.87
N LEU A 255 17.09 11.93 -6.88
CA LEU A 255 18.40 12.55 -6.86
C LEU A 255 18.35 14.06 -7.05
N GLU A 256 17.33 14.65 -7.69
CA GLU A 256 17.33 16.10 -8.00
C GLU A 256 18.61 16.52 -8.76
N ILE A 257 18.87 15.85 -9.88
CA ILE A 257 20.09 16.01 -10.69
C ILE A 257 20.15 17.39 -11.37
N ASN A 258 20.48 18.48 -10.67
CA ASN A 258 20.54 19.80 -11.30
C ASN A 258 21.97 20.19 -11.69
N TYR A 259 22.38 19.80 -12.90
CA TYR A 259 23.64 20.24 -13.49
C TYR A 259 23.53 21.68 -14.04
N CYS A 260 22.38 22.08 -14.59
CA CYS A 260 22.13 23.42 -15.12
C CYS A 260 20.63 23.77 -15.18
N SER A 261 20.30 25.07 -15.12
CA SER A 261 18.93 25.56 -15.34
C SER A 261 18.72 25.89 -16.83
N VAL A 262 18.02 25.02 -17.56
CA VAL A 262 17.72 25.19 -19.00
C VAL A 262 16.24 24.99 -19.25
N THR A 263 15.57 26.01 -19.81
CA THR A 263 14.17 25.89 -20.22
C THR A 263 14.04 25.14 -21.55
N PHE A 264 12.91 24.47 -21.77
CA PHE A 264 12.63 23.80 -23.05
C PHE A 264 12.69 24.76 -24.25
N SER A 265 12.26 26.02 -24.08
CA SER A 265 12.34 27.03 -25.13
C SER A 265 13.79 27.36 -25.51
N GLN A 266 14.66 27.57 -24.51
CA GLN A 266 16.10 27.80 -24.73
C GLN A 266 16.77 26.58 -25.38
N PHE A 267 16.45 25.37 -24.90
CA PHE A 267 16.95 24.12 -25.47
C PHE A 267 16.54 23.98 -26.94
N ARG A 268 15.26 24.19 -27.25
CA ARG A 268 14.71 24.16 -28.60
C ARG A 268 15.38 25.19 -29.51
N GLN A 269 15.60 26.41 -29.02
CA GLN A 269 16.29 27.45 -29.80
C GLN A 269 17.74 27.07 -30.08
N ALA A 270 18.46 26.48 -29.12
CA ALA A 270 19.82 26.00 -29.33
C ALA A 270 19.87 24.89 -30.39
N LEU A 271 18.96 23.90 -30.34
CA LEU A 271 18.86 22.86 -31.36
C LEU A 271 18.67 23.45 -32.77
N ARG A 272 17.81 24.48 -32.90
CA ARG A 272 17.58 25.18 -34.17
C ARG A 272 18.81 25.92 -34.67
N LEU A 273 19.60 26.52 -33.77
CA LEU A 273 20.76 27.32 -34.13
C LEU A 273 22.02 26.48 -34.37
N MET A 274 22.20 25.37 -33.66
CA MET A 274 23.38 24.51 -33.78
C MET A 274 23.27 23.56 -34.98
N PHE A 275 22.07 23.05 -35.25
CA PHE A 275 21.86 21.98 -36.24
C PHE A 275 20.99 22.44 -37.42
N LYS A 276 21.27 23.66 -37.92
CA LYS A 276 20.48 24.33 -38.99
C LYS A 276 20.36 23.47 -40.26
N ASP A 277 21.39 22.69 -40.54
CA ASP A 277 21.51 21.86 -41.74
C ASP A 277 20.72 20.53 -41.63
N HIS A 278 20.23 20.18 -40.44
CA HIS A 278 19.39 19.00 -40.21
C HIS A 278 17.90 19.29 -40.43
N THR A 279 17.51 19.59 -41.66
CA THR A 279 16.16 20.10 -42.00
C THR A 279 15.01 19.23 -41.43
N GLN A 280 15.15 17.90 -41.45
CA GLN A 280 14.13 16.99 -40.90
C GLN A 280 14.01 17.05 -39.36
N LEU A 281 15.14 17.16 -38.65
CA LEU A 281 15.15 17.35 -37.20
C LEU A 281 14.51 18.69 -36.86
N ILE A 282 14.91 19.77 -37.54
CA ILE A 282 14.40 21.11 -37.29
C ILE A 282 12.90 21.18 -37.54
N ASN A 283 12.36 20.60 -38.60
CA ASN A 283 10.93 20.59 -38.86
C ASN A 283 10.13 19.95 -37.71
N LYS A 284 10.62 18.83 -37.16
CA LYS A 284 10.00 18.19 -35.99
C LYS A 284 10.16 19.03 -34.73
N VAL A 285 11.37 19.54 -34.45
CA VAL A 285 11.64 20.43 -33.30
C VAL A 285 10.82 21.71 -33.37
N VAL A 286 10.50 22.21 -34.56
CA VAL A 286 9.65 23.40 -34.77
C VAL A 286 8.19 23.12 -34.44
N SER A 287 7.69 21.92 -34.75
CA SER A 287 6.31 21.52 -34.40
C SER A 287 6.05 21.43 -32.90
N TYR A 288 7.10 21.26 -32.07
CA TYR A 288 6.97 21.26 -30.61
C TYR A 288 7.04 22.69 -30.06
N THR A 289 5.91 23.17 -29.54
CA THR A 289 5.73 24.46 -28.87
C THR A 289 6.04 24.42 -27.38
N SER A 290 5.79 23.29 -26.74
CA SER A 290 5.95 23.06 -25.30
C SER A 290 6.54 21.68 -24.99
N LEU A 291 7.01 21.50 -23.76
CA LEU A 291 7.46 20.18 -23.25
C LEU A 291 6.31 19.17 -23.07
N TYR A 292 5.05 19.59 -23.26
CA TYR A 292 3.90 18.69 -23.28
C TYR A 292 3.61 18.09 -24.65
N ASP A 293 4.24 18.62 -25.71
CA ASP A 293 3.98 18.20 -27.09
C ASP A 293 4.75 16.91 -27.45
N SER A 294 5.74 16.52 -26.63
CA SER A 294 6.51 15.28 -26.77
C SER A 294 6.90 14.72 -25.41
N SER A 295 6.88 13.39 -25.27
CA SER A 295 7.45 12.74 -24.07
C SER A 295 8.99 12.79 -24.10
N PHE A 296 9.61 12.60 -22.93
CA PHE A 296 11.06 12.46 -22.78
C PHE A 296 11.60 11.37 -23.72
N GLU A 297 10.95 10.21 -23.74
CA GLU A 297 11.36 9.04 -24.52
C GLU A 297 11.25 9.31 -26.02
N SER A 298 10.13 9.90 -26.45
CA SER A 298 9.90 10.24 -27.86
C SER A 298 10.92 11.26 -28.37
N PHE A 299 11.25 12.25 -27.54
CA PHE A 299 12.24 13.26 -27.88
C PHE A 299 13.67 12.70 -27.84
N SER A 300 13.96 11.80 -26.90
CA SER A 300 15.23 11.08 -26.84
C SER A 300 15.46 10.23 -28.09
N VAL A 301 14.44 9.47 -28.53
CA VAL A 301 14.50 8.70 -29.78
C VAL A 301 14.75 9.63 -30.98
N LEU A 302 14.07 10.77 -31.04
CA LEU A 302 14.26 11.76 -32.08
C LEU A 302 15.72 12.25 -32.13
N LEU A 303 16.28 12.71 -31.01
CA LEU A 303 17.67 13.20 -30.98
C LEU A 303 18.67 12.09 -31.31
N ASN A 304 18.46 10.88 -30.80
CA ASN A 304 19.32 9.73 -31.09
C ASN A 304 19.28 9.30 -32.56
N GLN A 305 18.16 9.53 -33.25
CA GLN A 305 18.01 9.21 -34.67
C GLN A 305 18.81 10.17 -35.57
N TYR A 306 18.82 11.47 -35.25
CA TYR A 306 19.34 12.50 -36.14
C TYR A 306 20.74 13.01 -35.77
N LEU A 307 21.13 12.94 -34.49
CA LEU A 307 22.45 13.41 -34.05
C LEU A 307 23.51 12.32 -34.12
N THR A 308 24.71 12.73 -34.53
CA THR A 308 25.96 11.98 -34.35
C THR A 308 26.46 12.05 -32.91
N VAL A 309 27.45 11.22 -32.56
CA VAL A 309 28.03 11.21 -31.20
C VAL A 309 28.75 12.53 -30.90
N SER A 310 29.45 13.10 -31.88
CA SER A 310 30.12 14.40 -31.76
C SER A 310 29.13 15.55 -31.56
N GLU A 311 28.04 15.58 -32.34
CA GLU A 311 27.00 16.60 -32.20
C GLU A 311 26.27 16.50 -30.85
N ALA A 312 26.01 15.27 -30.37
CA ALA A 312 25.44 15.07 -29.03
C ALA A 312 26.39 15.55 -27.93
N LYS A 313 27.71 15.38 -28.10
CA LYS A 313 28.71 15.91 -27.17
C LYS A 313 28.80 17.44 -27.22
N GLU A 314 28.75 18.04 -28.41
CA GLU A 314 28.71 19.50 -28.57
C GLU A 314 27.48 20.10 -27.90
N LEU A 315 26.32 19.45 -28.04
CA LEU A 315 25.11 19.85 -27.34
C LEU A 315 25.24 19.74 -25.82
N LEU A 316 25.90 18.70 -25.31
CA LEU A 316 26.19 18.54 -23.88
C LEU A 316 27.09 19.70 -23.39
N ASP A 317 28.17 19.97 -24.11
CA ASP A 317 29.15 21.04 -23.79
C ASP A 317 28.52 22.43 -23.78
N ARG A 318 27.47 22.64 -24.59
CA ARG A 318 26.72 23.88 -24.60
C ARG A 318 25.96 24.14 -23.30
N PHE A 319 25.47 23.10 -22.63
CA PHE A 319 24.56 23.22 -21.49
C PHE A 319 25.19 22.82 -20.15
N ILE A 320 26.12 21.87 -20.15
CA ILE A 320 26.74 21.32 -18.95
C ILE A 320 28.20 21.79 -18.89
N PRO A 321 28.63 22.53 -17.85
CA PRO A 321 30.02 22.93 -17.69
C PRO A 321 30.97 21.73 -17.61
N THR A 322 32.17 21.86 -18.19
CA THR A 322 33.17 20.77 -18.26
C THR A 322 33.55 20.23 -16.89
N GLU A 323 33.59 21.06 -15.85
CA GLU A 323 33.89 20.64 -14.47
C GLU A 323 32.83 19.67 -13.92
N LYS A 324 31.57 19.83 -14.32
CA LYS A 324 30.49 18.91 -13.97
C LYS A 324 30.53 17.62 -14.79
N GLN A 325 31.08 17.68 -16.01
CA GLN A 325 31.24 16.51 -16.88
C GLN A 325 32.43 15.63 -16.49
N ALA A 326 33.50 16.21 -15.94
CA ALA A 326 34.70 15.48 -15.52
C ALA A 326 34.40 14.36 -14.51
N ASN A 327 33.28 14.49 -13.78
CA ASN A 327 32.86 13.54 -12.75
C ASN A 327 32.10 12.33 -13.28
N PHE A 328 31.68 12.29 -14.57
CA PHE A 328 30.90 11.20 -15.16
C PHE A 328 31.68 9.88 -15.27
N GLY A 329 31.98 9.25 -14.14
CA GLY A 329 32.79 8.05 -14.04
C GLY A 329 32.22 6.87 -14.83
N SER A 330 30.89 6.71 -14.90
CA SER A 330 30.26 5.66 -15.70
C SER A 330 30.47 5.84 -17.22
N LEU A 331 30.80 7.05 -17.70
CA LEU A 331 31.13 7.27 -19.11
C LEU A 331 32.36 6.48 -19.54
N LYS A 332 33.32 6.27 -18.63
CA LYS A 332 34.53 5.46 -18.86
C LYS A 332 34.21 3.99 -19.14
N GLN A 333 33.05 3.52 -18.69
CA GLN A 333 32.59 2.13 -18.89
C GLN A 333 31.87 1.93 -20.23
N LEU A 334 31.45 3.01 -20.89
CA LEU A 334 30.79 2.93 -22.19
C LEU A 334 31.85 2.82 -23.29
N THR A 335 31.95 1.65 -23.93
CA THR A 335 32.88 1.41 -25.05
C THR A 335 32.22 1.69 -26.40
N ASP A 336 30.91 1.43 -26.53
CA ASP A 336 30.12 1.73 -27.74
C ASP A 336 29.84 3.23 -27.87
N ALA A 337 30.14 3.78 -29.05
CA ALA A 337 29.90 5.18 -29.40
C ALA A 337 28.40 5.53 -29.38
N ASN A 338 27.51 4.59 -29.72
CA ASN A 338 26.07 4.79 -29.63
C ASN A 338 25.57 4.89 -28.19
N ASP A 339 26.12 4.08 -27.29
CA ASP A 339 25.78 4.14 -25.87
C ASP A 339 26.30 5.45 -25.25
N LYS A 340 27.49 5.93 -25.64
CA LYS A 340 27.98 7.28 -25.27
C LYS A 340 27.05 8.39 -25.76
N LYS A 341 26.58 8.32 -27.02
CA LYS A 341 25.60 9.28 -27.55
C LYS A 341 24.30 9.30 -26.73
N ARG A 342 23.76 8.11 -26.42
CA ARG A 342 22.54 7.98 -25.59
C ARG A 342 22.75 8.57 -24.21
N PHE A 343 23.91 8.33 -23.59
CA PHE A 343 24.29 8.93 -22.31
C PHE A 343 24.22 10.46 -22.34
N TYR A 344 24.89 11.09 -23.34
CA TYR A 344 24.91 12.55 -23.45
C TYR A 344 23.51 13.13 -23.64
N ILE A 345 22.71 12.53 -24.53
CA ILE A 345 21.33 12.96 -24.77
C ILE A 345 20.48 12.82 -23.51
N ASP A 346 20.61 11.71 -22.78
CA ASP A 346 19.86 11.46 -21.55
C ASP A 346 20.20 12.46 -20.44
N VAL A 347 21.47 12.81 -20.25
CA VAL A 347 21.91 13.83 -19.28
C VAL A 347 21.25 15.17 -19.59
N ILE A 348 21.31 15.61 -20.86
CA ILE A 348 20.75 16.90 -21.29
C ILE A 348 19.23 16.92 -21.12
N LEU A 349 18.53 15.90 -21.64
CA LEU A 349 17.08 15.83 -21.54
C LEU A 349 16.62 15.74 -20.09
N THR A 350 17.38 15.09 -19.21
CA THR A 350 17.07 15.03 -17.78
C THR A 350 17.06 16.43 -17.17
N GLN A 351 17.95 17.35 -17.61
CA GLN A 351 17.91 18.75 -17.18
C GLN A 351 16.68 19.49 -17.71
N VAL A 352 16.34 19.27 -18.98
CA VAL A 352 15.25 19.98 -19.65
C VAL A 352 13.89 19.55 -19.11
N TYR A 353 13.69 18.24 -18.91
CA TYR A 353 12.43 17.65 -18.45
C TYR A 353 12.33 17.54 -16.93
N GLN A 354 13.35 17.95 -16.17
CA GLN A 354 13.33 17.96 -14.70
C GLN A 354 12.20 18.79 -14.10
N SER A 355 11.73 19.80 -14.85
CA SER A 355 10.59 20.65 -14.50
C SER A 355 9.23 20.03 -14.82
N SER A 356 9.18 18.92 -15.57
CA SER A 356 7.93 18.23 -15.92
C SER A 356 7.68 17.08 -14.94
N THR A 357 6.66 17.23 -14.09
CA THR A 357 6.22 16.16 -13.21
C THR A 357 5.67 15.00 -14.04
N PHE A 358 6.14 13.80 -13.70
CA PHE A 358 5.70 12.52 -14.23
C PHE A 358 4.17 12.41 -14.15
N LYS A 359 3.50 12.23 -15.29
CA LYS A 359 2.05 12.05 -15.39
C LYS A 359 1.73 10.57 -15.57
N HIS A 360 1.30 9.90 -14.51
CA HIS A 360 0.76 8.55 -14.64
C HIS A 360 -0.66 8.59 -15.22
N ARG A 361 -0.79 8.50 -16.55
CA ARG A 361 -2.07 8.16 -17.19
C ARG A 361 -2.12 6.66 -17.46
N PHE A 362 -2.26 5.86 -16.41
CA PHE A 362 -2.17 4.38 -16.49
C PHE A 362 -2.96 3.82 -17.67
N TRP A 363 -4.28 4.07 -17.72
CA TRP A 363 -5.15 3.53 -18.78
C TRP A 363 -4.78 3.97 -20.19
N LYS A 364 -4.19 5.18 -20.35
CA LYS A 364 -3.76 5.71 -21.66
C LYS A 364 -2.61 4.91 -22.27
N PHE A 365 -1.74 4.35 -21.43
CA PHE A 365 -0.46 3.78 -21.85
C PHE A 365 -0.39 2.25 -21.76
N VAL A 366 -1.40 1.59 -21.18
CA VAL A 366 -1.44 0.12 -21.13
C VAL A 366 -1.70 -0.43 -22.53
N THR A 367 -0.70 -1.13 -23.04
CA THR A 367 -0.70 -1.83 -24.34
C THR A 367 -0.14 -3.24 -24.13
N GLU A 368 -0.16 -4.07 -25.16
CA GLU A 368 0.42 -5.41 -25.12
C GLU A 368 1.88 -5.43 -24.67
N LYS A 369 2.66 -4.42 -25.08
CA LYS A 369 4.07 -4.25 -24.68
C LYS A 369 4.25 -3.97 -23.20
N SER A 370 3.24 -3.43 -22.52
CA SER A 370 3.28 -3.19 -21.07
C SER A 370 3.41 -4.48 -20.26
N PHE A 371 3.17 -5.64 -20.88
CA PHE A 371 3.17 -6.94 -20.22
C PHE A 371 4.44 -7.77 -20.47
N ASP A 372 5.37 -7.32 -21.33
CA ASP A 372 6.52 -8.13 -21.76
C ASP A 372 7.67 -8.19 -20.75
N ASP A 373 7.74 -7.25 -19.80
CA ASP A 373 8.83 -7.14 -18.80
C ASP A 373 8.34 -6.65 -17.43
N ILE A 374 7.17 -7.11 -16.96
CA ILE A 374 6.66 -6.66 -15.66
C ILE A 374 7.63 -7.11 -14.55
N PRO A 375 8.19 -6.20 -13.73
CA PRO A 375 9.04 -6.60 -12.61
C PRO A 375 8.31 -7.54 -11.67
N GLN A 376 9.02 -8.35 -10.88
CA GLN A 376 8.43 -9.08 -9.76
C GLN A 376 8.15 -8.14 -8.57
N ASP A 377 7.23 -8.53 -7.70
CA ASP A 377 7.07 -7.84 -6.43
C ASP A 377 8.31 -8.09 -5.54
N MET A 378 8.99 -7.00 -5.19
CA MET A 378 10.25 -7.01 -4.46
C MET A 378 10.27 -5.85 -3.46
N LYS A 379 9.86 -6.13 -2.22
CA LYS A 379 9.84 -5.14 -1.15
C LYS A 379 11.25 -4.84 -0.62
N PHE A 380 11.59 -3.56 -0.54
CA PHE A 380 12.80 -3.05 0.09
C PHE A 380 12.43 -2.14 1.26
N VAL A 381 13.30 -2.05 2.26
CA VAL A 381 13.11 -1.09 3.35
C VAL A 381 13.53 0.29 2.84
N THR A 382 12.58 1.23 2.69
CA THR A 382 12.87 2.57 2.14
C THR A 382 12.26 3.65 3.04
N HIS A 383 13.07 4.63 3.43
CA HIS A 383 12.62 5.78 4.22
C HIS A 383 12.37 7.01 3.36
N TYR A 384 11.16 7.24 2.91
CA TYR A 384 10.90 8.43 2.11
C TYR A 384 11.10 9.71 2.94
N PRO A 385 12.01 10.62 2.54
CA PRO A 385 12.24 11.87 3.26
C PRO A 385 11.15 12.89 2.97
N THR A 386 10.39 12.69 1.91
CA THR A 386 9.30 13.55 1.47
C THR A 386 8.06 12.72 1.18
N PHE A 387 6.88 13.26 1.50
CA PHE A 387 5.61 12.61 1.12
C PHE A 387 5.45 12.50 -0.39
N GLU A 388 5.97 13.47 -1.16
CA GLU A 388 6.01 13.39 -2.62
C GLU A 388 6.79 12.18 -3.13
N ARG A 389 8.00 11.92 -2.59
CA ARG A 389 8.81 10.76 -2.98
C ARG A 389 8.14 9.45 -2.59
N PHE A 390 7.49 9.42 -1.43
CA PHE A 390 6.66 8.28 -1.01
C PHE A 390 5.56 7.98 -2.03
N VAL A 391 4.73 8.98 -2.36
CA VAL A 391 3.62 8.81 -3.31
C VAL A 391 4.12 8.35 -4.67
N LYS A 392 5.22 8.93 -5.18
CA LYS A 392 5.78 8.53 -6.48
C LYS A 392 6.27 7.09 -6.49
N ALA A 393 6.97 6.67 -5.45
CA ALA A 393 7.41 5.29 -5.31
C ALA A 393 6.22 4.34 -5.23
N MET A 394 5.25 4.62 -4.35
CA MET A 394 4.06 3.77 -4.22
C MET A 394 3.22 3.73 -5.50
N SER A 395 3.03 4.85 -6.20
CA SER A 395 2.27 4.89 -7.46
C SER A 395 2.88 3.96 -8.52
N LEU A 396 4.21 3.87 -8.54
CA LEU A 396 4.93 2.96 -9.42
C LEU A 396 4.74 1.49 -9.00
N GLU A 397 4.76 1.20 -7.70
CA GLU A 397 4.46 -0.15 -7.18
C GLU A 397 3.06 -0.60 -7.57
N ILE A 398 2.06 0.25 -7.34
CA ILE A 398 0.66 0.00 -7.68
C ILE A 398 0.48 -0.24 -9.17
N LYS A 399 1.20 0.51 -10.01
CA LYS A 399 1.21 0.29 -11.45
C LYS A 399 1.66 -1.12 -11.80
N TYR A 400 2.79 -1.57 -11.25
CA TYR A 400 3.30 -2.91 -11.52
C TYR A 400 2.38 -4.00 -10.93
N ASP A 401 1.84 -3.79 -9.74
CA ASP A 401 0.84 -4.69 -9.14
C ASP A 401 -0.39 -4.83 -10.03
N GLY A 402 -0.94 -3.72 -10.54
CA GLY A 402 -2.09 -3.77 -11.43
C GLY A 402 -1.80 -4.46 -12.76
N LEU A 403 -0.60 -4.27 -13.33
CA LEU A 403 -0.18 -5.01 -14.53
C LEU A 403 -0.07 -6.52 -14.26
N ARG A 404 0.51 -6.93 -13.13
CA ARG A 404 0.60 -8.34 -12.72
C ARG A 404 -0.80 -8.94 -12.53
N GLU A 405 -1.67 -8.23 -11.81
CA GLU A 405 -3.03 -8.69 -11.54
C GLU A 405 -3.84 -8.88 -12.83
N ILE A 406 -3.78 -7.91 -13.75
CA ILE A 406 -4.44 -8.01 -15.06
C ILE A 406 -3.84 -9.18 -15.85
N HIS A 407 -2.52 -9.31 -15.89
CA HIS A 407 -1.84 -10.39 -16.61
C HIS A 407 -2.27 -11.78 -16.10
N ASP A 408 -2.30 -11.97 -14.79
CA ASP A 408 -2.65 -13.24 -14.18
C ASP A 408 -4.12 -13.58 -14.41
N HIS A 409 -5.02 -12.59 -14.32
CA HIS A 409 -6.42 -12.78 -14.66
C HIS A 409 -6.61 -13.14 -16.15
N LEU A 410 -5.94 -12.43 -17.06
CA LEU A 410 -5.94 -12.77 -18.49
C LEU A 410 -5.43 -14.20 -18.70
N LYS A 411 -4.34 -14.60 -18.06
CA LYS A 411 -3.80 -15.97 -18.14
C LYS A 411 -4.83 -17.02 -17.73
N VAL A 412 -5.57 -16.79 -16.64
CA VAL A 412 -6.63 -17.70 -16.18
C VAL A 412 -7.79 -17.76 -17.17
N VAL A 413 -8.27 -16.61 -17.66
CA VAL A 413 -9.39 -16.54 -18.61
C VAL A 413 -9.02 -17.20 -19.94
N MET A 414 -7.85 -16.85 -20.49
CA MET A 414 -7.39 -17.39 -21.77
C MET A 414 -7.06 -18.89 -21.69
N GLY A 415 -6.62 -19.38 -20.53
CA GLY A 415 -6.45 -20.81 -20.27
C GLY A 415 -7.75 -21.63 -20.40
N ARG A 416 -8.92 -20.99 -20.18
CA ARG A 416 -10.25 -21.59 -20.36
C ARG A 416 -10.77 -21.45 -21.78
N ILE A 417 -10.57 -20.28 -22.40
CA ILE A 417 -11.06 -19.93 -23.75
C ILE A 417 -10.21 -20.56 -24.89
N LYS A 418 -8.94 -20.87 -24.63
CA LYS A 418 -8.01 -21.54 -25.55
C LYS A 418 -8.11 -21.04 -27.01
N PRO A 419 -7.61 -19.83 -27.32
CA PRO A 419 -7.65 -19.28 -28.68
C PRO A 419 -6.90 -20.15 -29.68
N LYS A 420 -7.47 -20.36 -30.87
CA LYS A 420 -6.81 -21.07 -31.97
C LYS A 420 -6.28 -20.12 -33.03
N ASN A 421 -7.08 -19.12 -33.39
CA ASN A 421 -6.71 -18.04 -34.30
C ASN A 421 -7.61 -16.81 -34.06
N ALA A 422 -7.47 -15.77 -34.88
CA ALA A 422 -8.23 -14.53 -34.73
C ALA A 422 -9.76 -14.68 -34.83
N LEU A 423 -10.25 -15.79 -35.40
CA LEU A 423 -11.68 -16.03 -35.67
C LEU A 423 -12.25 -17.21 -34.88
N SER A 424 -11.43 -17.95 -34.13
CA SER A 424 -11.87 -19.18 -33.46
C SER A 424 -11.15 -19.44 -32.14
N TYR A 425 -11.92 -19.92 -31.16
CA TYR A 425 -11.49 -20.30 -29.82
C TYR A 425 -12.39 -21.44 -29.31
N THR A 426 -12.02 -22.09 -28.21
CA THR A 426 -12.78 -23.23 -27.64
C THR A 426 -12.86 -23.17 -26.13
N GLY A 427 -14.06 -23.32 -25.59
CA GLY A 427 -14.31 -23.20 -24.15
C GLY A 427 -15.05 -21.90 -23.82
N SER A 428 -15.42 -21.73 -22.56
CA SER A 428 -16.19 -20.58 -22.08
C SER A 428 -15.59 -20.01 -20.81
N SER A 429 -15.85 -18.72 -20.57
CA SER A 429 -15.53 -18.05 -19.32
C SER A 429 -16.58 -17.00 -19.05
N LYS A 430 -17.07 -16.93 -17.81
CA LYS A 430 -18.00 -15.88 -17.35
C LYS A 430 -17.39 -14.47 -17.33
N TYR A 431 -16.13 -14.33 -17.72
CA TYR A 431 -15.44 -13.05 -17.83
C TYR A 431 -15.11 -12.69 -19.28
N PHE A 432 -15.43 -13.54 -20.26
CA PHE A 432 -15.04 -13.35 -21.66
C PHE A 432 -16.28 -13.31 -22.55
N THR A 433 -16.42 -12.25 -23.35
CA THR A 433 -17.52 -12.12 -24.31
C THR A 433 -17.06 -11.51 -25.62
N LYS A 434 -17.78 -11.82 -26.71
CA LYS A 434 -17.54 -11.25 -28.03
C LYS A 434 -18.28 -9.91 -28.14
N ILE A 435 -17.64 -8.92 -28.76
CA ILE A 435 -18.26 -7.63 -29.06
C ILE A 435 -19.15 -7.80 -30.30
N GLU A 436 -20.43 -7.45 -30.18
CA GLU A 436 -21.38 -7.47 -31.31
C GLU A 436 -21.33 -6.17 -32.11
N SER A 437 -21.29 -5.04 -31.40
CA SER A 437 -21.12 -3.72 -32.01
C SER A 437 -20.32 -2.80 -31.09
N LEU A 438 -19.59 -1.87 -31.71
CA LEU A 438 -18.78 -0.83 -31.07
C LEU A 438 -19.12 0.50 -31.72
N VAL A 439 -19.66 1.45 -30.95
CA VAL A 439 -20.05 2.78 -31.42
C VAL A 439 -19.29 3.83 -30.61
N THR A 440 -18.61 4.76 -31.27
CA THR A 440 -17.95 5.88 -30.59
C THR A 440 -18.99 6.91 -30.15
N LEU A 441 -19.10 7.18 -28.84
CA LEU A 441 -19.93 8.24 -28.28
C LEU A 441 -19.16 9.56 -28.17
N SER A 442 -17.88 9.48 -27.78
CA SER A 442 -16.94 10.60 -27.72
C SER A 442 -15.49 10.07 -27.90
N PRO A 443 -14.46 10.93 -28.05
CA PRO A 443 -13.08 10.49 -28.32
C PRO A 443 -12.50 9.45 -27.33
N GLN A 444 -13.12 9.28 -26.16
CA GLN A 444 -12.69 8.36 -25.11
C GLN A 444 -13.82 7.46 -24.56
N GLU A 445 -15.03 7.55 -25.13
CA GLU A 445 -16.18 6.79 -24.67
C GLU A 445 -16.83 6.04 -25.81
N TYR A 446 -17.03 4.73 -25.62
CA TYR A 446 -17.52 3.81 -26.62
C TYR A 446 -18.68 3.02 -26.05
N GLU A 447 -19.77 2.92 -26.80
CA GLU A 447 -20.85 2.01 -26.51
C GLU A 447 -20.55 0.64 -27.13
N ILE A 448 -20.55 -0.39 -26.30
CA ILE A 448 -20.28 -1.78 -26.65
C ILE A 448 -21.56 -2.58 -26.43
N THR A 449 -22.04 -3.24 -27.48
CA THR A 449 -23.10 -4.25 -27.36
C THR A 449 -22.47 -5.63 -27.24
N VAL A 450 -22.97 -6.44 -26.31
CA VAL A 450 -22.52 -7.82 -26.07
C VAL A 450 -23.74 -8.75 -26.01
N ASP A 451 -23.50 -10.06 -26.16
CA ASP A 451 -24.55 -11.09 -26.14
C ASP A 451 -25.45 -10.99 -24.88
N GLU A 452 -26.77 -11.06 -25.09
CA GLU A 452 -27.83 -10.90 -24.07
C GLU A 452 -27.71 -11.87 -22.88
N ARG A 453 -26.98 -12.97 -23.02
CA ARG A 453 -26.79 -13.98 -21.95
C ARG A 453 -25.88 -13.54 -20.80
N PHE A 454 -25.39 -12.30 -20.81
CA PHE A 454 -24.35 -11.84 -19.88
C PHE A 454 -24.86 -10.80 -18.86
N GLU A 455 -25.01 -11.22 -17.60
CA GLU A 455 -25.40 -10.35 -16.48
C GLU A 455 -24.14 -9.74 -15.81
N GLY A 456 -23.66 -8.60 -16.31
CA GLY A 456 -22.37 -7.99 -15.91
C GLY A 456 -22.42 -6.80 -14.94
N ASP A 457 -23.45 -6.66 -14.09
CA ASP A 457 -23.69 -5.45 -13.26
C ASP A 457 -22.58 -5.18 -12.22
N GLU A 458 -21.85 -6.23 -11.85
CA GLU A 458 -20.83 -6.20 -10.79
C GLU A 458 -19.48 -5.65 -11.27
N PHE A 459 -19.24 -5.57 -12.58
CA PHE A 459 -17.94 -5.20 -13.13
C PHE A 459 -17.77 -3.69 -13.29
N LYS A 460 -16.59 -3.18 -12.90
CA LYS A 460 -16.20 -1.78 -13.07
C LYS A 460 -15.09 -1.58 -14.11
N PHE A 461 -14.38 -2.65 -14.45
CA PHE A 461 -13.20 -2.63 -15.31
C PHE A 461 -13.28 -3.74 -16.36
N ALA A 462 -12.72 -3.47 -17.53
CA ALA A 462 -12.62 -4.45 -18.61
C ALA A 462 -11.37 -4.22 -19.46
N ALA A 463 -10.90 -5.29 -20.09
CA ALA A 463 -9.88 -5.27 -21.13
C ALA A 463 -10.53 -5.61 -22.48
N ALA A 464 -10.55 -4.65 -23.40
CA ALA A 464 -10.89 -4.89 -24.79
C ALA A 464 -9.70 -5.56 -25.48
N VAL A 465 -9.91 -6.73 -26.07
CA VAL A 465 -8.84 -7.56 -26.63
C VAL A 465 -9.11 -7.98 -28.06
N THR A 466 -8.03 -8.26 -28.78
CA THR A 466 -8.07 -9.03 -30.04
C THR A 466 -7.45 -10.39 -29.80
N ILE A 467 -8.18 -11.46 -30.08
CA ILE A 467 -7.61 -12.81 -30.01
C ILE A 467 -6.71 -13.06 -31.22
N CYS A 468 -5.64 -13.84 -31.02
CA CYS A 468 -4.72 -14.24 -32.08
C CYS A 468 -4.31 -15.70 -31.90
N LYS A 469 -3.61 -16.24 -32.91
CA LYS A 469 -2.94 -17.54 -32.76
C LYS A 469 -1.85 -17.38 -31.67
N PRO A 470 -1.76 -18.27 -30.68
CA PRO A 470 -0.70 -18.20 -29.69
C PRO A 470 0.69 -18.33 -30.33
N VAL A 471 1.61 -17.41 -30.00
CA VAL A 471 2.99 -17.37 -30.52
C VAL A 471 4.01 -17.33 -29.38
N LYS A 472 5.17 -17.95 -29.56
CA LYS A 472 6.30 -17.87 -28.61
C LYS A 472 6.94 -16.47 -28.68
N GLY A 473 7.25 -15.87 -27.53
CA GLY A 473 7.93 -14.57 -27.44
C GLY A 473 7.23 -13.61 -26.47
N GLU A 474 6.35 -12.76 -27.00
CA GLU A 474 5.58 -11.75 -26.24
C GLU A 474 4.58 -12.40 -25.26
N ASN A 475 4.47 -11.86 -24.05
CA ASN A 475 3.75 -12.48 -22.94
C ASN A 475 2.24 -12.63 -23.22
N LEU A 476 1.59 -11.60 -23.77
CA LEU A 476 0.17 -11.71 -24.13
C LEU A 476 -0.07 -12.54 -25.39
N LYS A 477 0.83 -12.50 -26.38
CA LYS A 477 0.70 -13.36 -27.57
C LYS A 477 0.86 -14.83 -27.23
N LYS A 478 1.60 -15.22 -26.19
CA LYS A 478 1.62 -16.60 -25.68
C LYS A 478 0.24 -17.06 -25.20
N LEU A 479 -0.57 -16.14 -24.68
CA LEU A 479 -1.95 -16.40 -24.23
C LEU A 479 -2.96 -16.39 -25.38
N GLY A 480 -2.54 -16.03 -26.60
CA GLY A 480 -3.42 -15.83 -27.75
C GLY A 480 -4.14 -14.48 -27.74
N ILE A 481 -3.54 -13.45 -27.14
CA ILE A 481 -4.01 -12.05 -27.18
C ILE A 481 -3.03 -11.24 -28.05
N GLY A 482 -3.54 -10.65 -29.13
CA GLY A 482 -2.76 -9.83 -30.06
C GLY A 482 -2.72 -8.34 -29.68
N LEU A 483 -3.85 -7.80 -29.21
CA LEU A 483 -3.98 -6.41 -28.77
C LEU A 483 -4.77 -6.36 -27.47
N VAL A 484 -4.43 -5.41 -26.59
CA VAL A 484 -5.16 -5.16 -25.35
C VAL A 484 -5.30 -3.66 -25.10
N LYS A 485 -6.49 -3.26 -24.66
CA LYS A 485 -6.79 -1.92 -24.13
C LYS A 485 -7.60 -2.08 -22.87
N VAL A 486 -7.19 -1.40 -21.79
CA VAL A 486 -7.87 -1.53 -20.50
C VAL A 486 -8.61 -0.24 -20.19
N GLY A 487 -9.84 -0.37 -19.72
CA GLY A 487 -10.71 0.78 -19.46
C GLY A 487 -11.79 0.48 -18.43
N ARG A 488 -12.60 1.51 -18.18
CA ARG A 488 -13.75 1.43 -17.29
C ARG A 488 -14.96 0.92 -18.07
N ILE A 489 -15.80 0.14 -17.41
CA ILE A 489 -17.06 -0.28 -17.98
C ILE A 489 -18.23 0.12 -17.06
N THR A 490 -19.33 0.54 -17.66
CA THR A 490 -20.59 0.84 -16.97
C THR A 490 -21.73 0.26 -17.79
N LYS A 491 -22.57 -0.57 -17.18
CA LYS A 491 -23.73 -1.15 -17.84
C LYS A 491 -24.87 -0.15 -17.95
N GLN A 492 -25.52 -0.11 -19.11
CA GLN A 492 -26.79 0.56 -19.36
C GLN A 492 -27.68 -0.42 -20.13
N ASN A 493 -28.64 -1.06 -19.44
CA ASN A 493 -29.49 -2.09 -20.04
C ASN A 493 -28.67 -3.26 -20.65
N ARG A 494 -28.76 -3.50 -21.96
CA ARG A 494 -27.98 -4.53 -22.70
C ARG A 494 -26.67 -4.01 -23.28
N THR A 495 -26.42 -2.71 -23.18
CA THR A 495 -25.19 -2.09 -23.68
C THR A 495 -24.25 -1.76 -22.52
N PHE A 496 -22.97 -1.73 -22.82
CA PHE A 496 -21.94 -1.30 -21.90
C PHE A 496 -21.27 -0.06 -22.46
N ILE A 497 -21.21 1.00 -21.67
CA ILE A 497 -20.33 2.13 -21.97
C ILE A 497 -18.94 1.76 -21.48
N PHE A 498 -18.03 1.54 -22.42
CA PHE A 498 -16.62 1.34 -22.20
C PHE A 498 -15.86 2.65 -22.40
N LYS A 499 -15.28 3.17 -21.32
CA LYS A 499 -14.49 4.39 -21.33
C LYS A 499 -13.01 4.00 -21.38
N CYS A 500 -12.36 4.29 -22.50
CA CYS A 500 -10.96 3.97 -22.76
C CYS A 500 -10.38 4.99 -23.75
N GLU A 501 -9.19 5.51 -23.49
CA GLU A 501 -8.56 6.44 -24.44
C GLU A 501 -7.93 5.68 -25.63
N ASN A 502 -8.05 6.22 -26.84
CA ASN A 502 -7.43 5.67 -28.06
C ASN A 502 -7.88 4.25 -28.44
N LEU A 503 -9.18 3.95 -28.33
CA LEU A 503 -9.73 2.69 -28.87
C LEU A 503 -9.98 2.81 -30.39
N GLU A 504 -10.19 4.02 -30.92
CA GLU A 504 -10.34 4.28 -32.36
C GLU A 504 -9.23 3.65 -33.21
N GLY A 505 -9.60 2.90 -34.26
CA GLY A 505 -8.67 2.19 -35.14
C GLY A 505 -8.07 0.91 -34.55
N SER A 506 -8.31 0.61 -33.27
CA SER A 506 -7.94 -0.67 -32.65
C SER A 506 -9.05 -1.67 -32.96
N ASN A 507 -8.84 -2.60 -33.89
CA ASN A 507 -9.82 -3.62 -34.29
C ASN A 507 -10.07 -4.68 -33.18
N VAL A 508 -10.50 -4.24 -31.99
CA VAL A 508 -10.83 -5.10 -30.85
C VAL A 508 -12.07 -5.92 -31.15
N THR A 509 -12.08 -7.18 -30.70
CA THR A 509 -13.11 -8.16 -31.07
C THR A 509 -13.83 -8.75 -29.87
N HIS A 510 -13.20 -8.69 -28.69
CA HIS A 510 -13.70 -9.32 -27.48
C HIS A 510 -13.48 -8.40 -26.28
N LEU A 511 -14.24 -8.66 -25.22
CA LEU A 511 -14.13 -7.99 -23.95
C LEU A 511 -13.81 -9.03 -22.87
N VAL A 512 -12.81 -8.75 -22.05
CA VAL A 512 -12.49 -9.49 -20.83
C VAL A 512 -12.82 -8.62 -19.62
N PHE A 513 -13.83 -9.00 -18.83
CA PHE A 513 -14.14 -8.32 -17.58
C PHE A 513 -13.05 -8.59 -16.55
N LEU A 514 -12.58 -7.52 -15.91
CA LEU A 514 -11.53 -7.57 -14.90
C LEU A 514 -12.14 -7.59 -13.48
N PRO A 515 -11.44 -8.16 -12.49
CA PRO A 515 -11.91 -8.15 -11.11
C PRO A 515 -12.00 -6.72 -10.54
N ASN A 516 -12.80 -6.54 -9.48
CA ASN A 516 -12.97 -5.25 -8.82
C ASN A 516 -12.10 -5.14 -7.55
N THR A 517 -10.78 -5.23 -7.70
CA THR A 517 -9.80 -5.21 -6.61
C THR A 517 -9.41 -3.80 -6.17
N ALA A 518 -8.82 -3.63 -4.98
CA ALA A 518 -8.36 -2.32 -4.52
C ALA A 518 -7.24 -1.73 -5.38
N ILE A 519 -6.38 -2.56 -5.98
CA ILE A 519 -5.29 -2.09 -6.86
C ILE A 519 -5.88 -1.43 -8.11
N LEU A 520 -6.84 -2.07 -8.77
CA LEU A 520 -7.49 -1.50 -9.96
C LEU A 520 -8.33 -0.27 -9.63
N LYS A 521 -8.97 -0.25 -8.45
CA LYS A 521 -9.64 0.93 -7.89
C LYS A 521 -8.66 2.09 -7.64
N ALA A 522 -7.50 1.82 -7.05
CA ALA A 522 -6.46 2.82 -6.81
C ALA A 522 -5.89 3.38 -8.11
N LEU A 523 -5.62 2.53 -9.10
CA LEU A 523 -5.17 2.95 -10.43
C LEU A 523 -6.19 3.82 -11.15
N LYS A 524 -7.50 3.54 -10.98
CA LYS A 524 -8.56 4.43 -11.45
C LYS A 524 -8.37 5.81 -10.86
N VAL A 525 -8.35 5.95 -9.55
CA VAL A 525 -8.27 7.26 -8.89
C VAL A 525 -6.96 7.98 -9.26
N LEU A 526 -5.81 7.30 -9.19
CA LEU A 526 -4.50 7.86 -9.56
C LEU A 526 -4.45 8.41 -10.99
N SER A 527 -5.15 7.77 -11.95
CA SER A 527 -5.19 8.24 -13.33
C SER A 527 -5.88 9.60 -13.51
N TYR A 528 -6.86 9.94 -12.65
CA TYR A 528 -7.51 11.25 -12.63
C TYR A 528 -6.68 12.29 -11.84
N ASN A 529 -5.96 11.85 -10.80
CA ASN A 529 -5.26 12.75 -9.86
C ASN A 529 -4.06 13.47 -10.46
N ASN A 530 -3.36 12.85 -11.42
CA ASN A 530 -2.15 13.45 -12.00
C ASN A 530 -2.41 14.73 -12.79
N GLU A 531 -3.67 15.00 -13.15
CA GLU A 531 -4.09 16.28 -13.72
C GLU A 531 -4.39 17.32 -12.62
N MET A 532 -4.92 16.90 -11.47
CA MET A 532 -5.26 17.80 -10.34
C MET A 532 -4.06 18.20 -9.47
N ILE A 533 -3.08 17.31 -9.26
CA ILE A 533 -1.84 17.59 -8.49
C ILE A 533 -1.09 18.80 -9.08
N TYR A 534 -1.13 18.96 -10.39
CA TYR A 534 -0.50 20.09 -11.09
C TYR A 534 -1.25 21.41 -10.87
N VAL A 535 -2.58 21.35 -10.69
CA VAL A 535 -3.45 22.53 -10.51
C VAL A 535 -3.42 23.04 -9.06
N GLN A 536 -3.08 22.21 -8.07
CA GLN A 536 -3.27 22.51 -6.63
C GLN A 536 -2.00 22.75 -5.77
N ASN A 537 -0.78 22.84 -6.36
CA ASN A 537 0.47 23.46 -5.83
C ASN A 537 1.70 22.53 -5.72
N ILE A 538 2.80 22.96 -6.35
CA ILE A 538 4.22 22.67 -5.99
C ILE A 538 4.57 23.22 -4.58
N THR A 539 3.88 24.27 -4.16
CA THR A 539 4.07 24.96 -2.87
C THR A 539 3.53 24.19 -1.65
N ASN A 540 2.53 23.32 -1.84
CA ASN A 540 1.85 22.59 -0.76
C ASN A 540 2.59 21.29 -0.40
N THR A 541 3.15 20.58 -1.38
CA THR A 541 3.91 19.34 -1.18
C THR A 541 5.21 19.55 -0.40
N SER A 542 5.83 20.74 -0.54
CA SER A 542 7.02 21.20 0.22
C SER A 542 6.75 21.45 1.71
N LEU A 543 5.50 21.63 2.14
CA LEU A 543 5.14 21.90 3.53
C LEU A 543 4.82 20.61 4.30
N VAL A 544 4.14 19.67 3.65
CA VAL A 544 3.88 18.31 4.18
C VAL A 544 5.18 17.55 4.49
N THR A 545 6.28 17.99 3.87
CA THR A 545 7.56 17.30 3.83
C THR A 545 8.35 17.29 5.12
N LYS A 546 8.34 18.39 5.89
CA LYS A 546 9.15 18.47 7.12
C LYS A 546 8.54 17.67 8.26
N CYS A 547 7.22 17.62 8.36
CA CYS A 547 6.58 17.20 9.62
C CYS A 547 6.25 15.71 9.73
N LEU A 548 6.20 14.99 8.61
CA LEU A 548 5.96 13.55 8.59
C LEU A 548 7.14 12.71 9.10
N PHE A 549 8.37 13.25 8.99
CA PHE A 549 9.59 12.47 9.14
C PHE A 549 10.67 13.14 10.00
N ASP A 550 10.48 14.39 10.45
CA ASP A 550 11.31 14.99 11.50
C ASP A 550 10.89 14.46 12.87
N ASN A 551 11.63 13.47 13.37
CA ASN A 551 11.61 13.02 14.77
C ASN A 551 12.29 14.04 15.72
N ASN A 552 12.19 15.36 15.47
CA ASN A 552 12.72 16.37 16.39
C ASN A 552 11.78 16.53 17.60
N MET A 553 11.77 15.52 18.46
CA MET A 553 11.38 15.60 19.88
C MET A 553 12.56 15.18 20.76
N GLY A 554 13.76 15.66 20.41
CA GLY A 554 15.01 15.32 21.08
C GLY A 554 16.12 16.29 20.73
N ASP A 555 15.88 17.58 20.87
CA ASP A 555 16.87 18.55 21.35
C ASP A 555 16.12 19.86 21.63
N SER A 556 15.63 19.96 22.86
CA SER A 556 15.09 21.17 23.44
C SER A 556 16.25 22.11 23.75
N THR A 557 16.65 22.91 22.77
CA THR A 557 17.24 24.22 23.03
C THR A 557 16.36 25.27 22.36
N GLU A 558 15.54 25.86 23.22
CA GLU A 558 14.90 27.18 23.16
C GLU A 558 15.00 27.92 21.81
N ASP A 559 13.88 27.92 21.09
CA ASP A 559 13.55 28.97 20.13
C ASP A 559 12.06 29.27 20.31
N SER A 560 11.73 29.94 21.43
CA SER A 560 10.39 30.23 21.95
C SER A 560 9.55 31.21 21.11
N ASN A 561 9.88 31.39 19.83
CA ASN A 561 9.21 32.34 18.93
C ASN A 561 8.87 31.79 17.52
N LYS A 562 8.70 30.48 17.34
CA LYS A 562 8.31 29.89 16.04
C LYS A 562 6.93 29.23 16.02
N SER A 563 6.05 29.85 15.24
CA SER A 563 4.87 29.33 14.52
C SER A 563 4.29 27.98 14.97
N LEU A 564 3.02 28.02 15.41
CA LEU A 564 2.02 26.94 15.37
C LEU A 564 2.58 25.60 14.87
N SER A 565 2.92 24.77 15.87
CA SER A 565 3.41 23.42 15.71
C SER A 565 2.66 22.66 14.61
N VAL A 566 3.36 22.40 13.51
CA VAL A 566 2.91 21.62 12.35
C VAL A 566 2.76 20.11 12.68
N SER A 567 2.66 19.78 13.98
CA SER A 567 2.65 18.43 14.55
C SER A 567 1.29 17.71 14.46
N GLN A 568 0.22 18.37 14.01
CA GLN A 568 -1.14 17.78 13.95
C GLN A 568 -1.52 17.19 12.58
N ILE A 569 -0.60 17.14 11.61
CA ILE A 569 -0.94 16.88 10.21
C ILE A 569 -1.07 15.37 9.90
N PHE A 570 -0.33 14.50 10.60
CA PHE A 570 -0.43 13.04 10.49
C PHE A 570 -0.32 12.37 11.85
N SER A 571 -1.31 11.58 12.27
CA SER A 571 -1.24 10.80 13.51
C SER A 571 -1.66 9.36 13.31
N VAL A 572 -0.84 8.42 13.79
CA VAL A 572 -1.17 6.99 13.87
C VAL A 572 -1.64 6.70 15.30
N LYS A 573 -2.85 6.14 15.45
CA LYS A 573 -3.39 5.73 16.75
C LYS A 573 -3.78 4.26 16.75
N LYS A 574 -3.67 3.62 17.91
CA LYS A 574 -4.11 2.23 18.09
C LYS A 574 -5.63 2.13 17.97
N TYR A 575 -6.09 0.97 17.52
CA TYR A 575 -7.52 0.69 17.30
C TYR A 575 -8.41 0.92 18.54
N GLY A 576 -7.87 0.79 19.75
CA GLY A 576 -8.62 1.02 21.00
C GLY A 576 -9.08 2.46 21.24
N ASP A 577 -8.51 3.46 20.55
CA ASP A 577 -8.72 4.89 20.85
C ASP A 577 -9.70 5.61 19.89
N ILE A 578 -10.46 4.86 19.09
CA ILE A 578 -11.25 5.40 17.95
C ILE A 578 -12.23 6.52 18.34
N SER A 579 -12.89 6.42 19.50
CA SER A 579 -13.88 7.40 19.95
C SER A 579 -13.29 8.80 20.20
N MET A 580 -11.97 8.90 20.43
CA MET A 580 -11.26 10.16 20.58
C MET A 580 -10.65 10.70 19.28
N VAL A 581 -10.86 10.01 18.16
CA VAL A 581 -10.27 10.34 16.85
C VAL A 581 -11.31 10.74 15.82
N LEU A 582 -12.48 10.10 15.88
CA LEU A 582 -13.62 10.41 15.02
C LEU A 582 -14.05 11.88 15.17
N PRO A 583 -14.47 12.52 14.06
CA PRO A 583 -14.95 13.89 14.11
C PRO A 583 -16.33 13.98 14.77
N ASP A 584 -16.57 15.05 15.52
CA ASP A 584 -17.91 15.51 15.91
C ASP A 584 -18.56 16.28 14.72
N VAL A 585 -19.89 16.45 14.73
CA VAL A 585 -20.60 17.25 13.71
C VAL A 585 -20.14 18.70 13.66
N THR A 586 -19.59 19.20 14.76
CA THR A 586 -19.06 20.56 14.91
C THR A 586 -17.62 20.71 14.43
N ASP A 587 -16.91 19.60 14.21
CA ASP A 587 -15.51 19.64 13.77
C ASP A 587 -15.37 20.15 12.33
N PHE A 588 -14.12 20.43 11.94
CA PHE A 588 -13.81 20.74 10.55
C PHE A 588 -14.21 19.59 9.64
N HIS A 589 -14.58 19.93 8.41
CA HIS A 589 -15.07 19.00 7.41
C HIS A 589 -14.08 17.84 7.20
N THR A 590 -14.48 16.65 7.65
CA THR A 590 -13.62 15.47 7.69
C THR A 590 -14.31 14.29 7.01
N ILE A 591 -13.59 13.64 6.09
CA ILE A 591 -14.04 12.38 5.49
C ILE A 591 -13.43 11.22 6.26
N VAL A 592 -14.28 10.36 6.79
CA VAL A 592 -13.88 9.13 7.47
C VAL A 592 -14.05 7.97 6.48
N LEU A 593 -12.94 7.33 6.12
CA LEU A 593 -12.92 6.19 5.22
C LEU A 593 -12.77 4.89 6.01
N THR A 594 -13.65 3.95 5.68
CA THR A 594 -13.69 2.60 6.25
C THR A 594 -13.56 1.57 5.12
N PRO A 595 -12.93 0.40 5.36
CA PRO A 595 -12.73 -0.60 4.32
C PRO A 595 -14.05 -1.17 3.81
N SER A 596 -15.02 -1.37 4.71
CA SER A 596 -16.28 -2.05 4.40
C SER A 596 -17.48 -1.44 5.12
N LYS A 597 -18.69 -1.74 4.62
CA LYS A 597 -19.95 -1.32 5.26
C LYS A 597 -20.06 -1.85 6.68
N THR A 598 -19.45 -3.00 6.96
CA THR A 598 -19.44 -3.61 8.29
C THR A 598 -18.76 -2.72 9.32
N PHE A 599 -17.59 -2.15 8.99
CA PHE A 599 -16.91 -1.18 9.85
C PHE A 599 -17.72 0.10 10.00
N LEU A 600 -18.34 0.58 8.92
CA LEU A 600 -19.22 1.75 8.97
C LEU A 600 -20.40 1.57 9.94
N GLN A 601 -20.90 0.34 10.13
CA GLN A 601 -21.98 0.05 11.09
C GLN A 601 -21.56 0.13 12.56
N GLN A 602 -20.25 0.05 12.87
CA GLN A 602 -19.75 0.16 14.24
C GLN A 602 -19.92 1.58 14.80
N TYR A 603 -20.14 2.56 13.92
CA TYR A 603 -20.28 3.98 14.28
C TYR A 603 -21.71 4.49 14.08
N LYS A 604 -22.71 3.60 14.16
CA LYS A 604 -24.13 4.00 14.04
C LYS A 604 -24.55 4.99 15.13
N ASP A 605 -23.98 4.84 16.32
CA ASP A 605 -24.29 5.66 17.50
C ASP A 605 -23.52 6.99 17.52
N VAL A 606 -22.54 7.17 16.65
CA VAL A 606 -21.84 8.44 16.48
C VAL A 606 -22.73 9.36 15.66
N LEU A 607 -22.98 10.57 16.18
CA LEU A 607 -23.70 11.62 15.47
C LEU A 607 -22.83 12.10 14.29
N LEU A 608 -22.97 11.46 13.14
CA LEU A 608 -22.23 11.74 11.92
C LEU A 608 -23.04 11.27 10.72
N ILE A 609 -22.93 11.96 9.59
CA ILE A 609 -23.61 11.54 8.36
C ILE A 609 -22.90 10.31 7.78
N ARG A 610 -23.69 9.27 7.51
CA ARG A 610 -23.26 8.05 6.82
C ARG A 610 -23.71 8.13 5.36
N TYR A 611 -22.77 7.96 4.43
CA TYR A 611 -23.12 8.04 3.01
C TYR A 611 -24.16 6.98 2.62
N GLY A 612 -25.23 7.41 1.95
CA GLY A 612 -26.35 6.55 1.57
C GLY A 612 -27.37 6.24 2.68
N ASP A 613 -27.21 6.79 3.89
CA ASP A 613 -28.12 6.54 5.03
C ASP A 613 -28.95 7.79 5.37
N ALA A 614 -30.23 7.77 4.99
CA ALA A 614 -31.17 8.86 5.26
C ALA A 614 -31.38 9.12 6.77
N GLN A 615 -31.37 8.08 7.60
CA GLN A 615 -31.59 8.23 9.05
C GLN A 615 -30.45 9.02 9.71
N SER A 616 -29.23 8.85 9.22
CA SER A 616 -28.08 9.63 9.70
C SER A 616 -28.21 11.13 9.36
N VAL A 617 -28.78 11.45 8.19
CA VAL A 617 -29.06 12.84 7.80
C VAL A 617 -30.11 13.43 8.72
N ASP A 618 -31.22 12.71 8.92
CA ASP A 618 -32.31 13.16 9.81
C ASP A 618 -31.83 13.38 11.26
N ALA A 619 -30.93 12.54 11.76
CA ALA A 619 -30.35 12.70 13.09
C ALA A 619 -29.58 14.02 13.22
N VAL A 620 -28.80 14.40 12.21
CA VAL A 620 -28.06 15.67 12.17
C VAL A 620 -29.01 16.86 12.02
N LEU A 621 -30.06 16.75 11.19
CA LEU A 621 -31.08 17.79 11.05
C LEU A 621 -31.85 18.04 12.36
N ARG A 622 -32.18 16.96 13.08
CA ARG A 622 -32.81 17.05 14.40
C ARG A 622 -31.89 17.72 15.41
N TYR A 623 -30.63 17.29 15.51
CA TYR A 623 -29.64 17.91 16.40
C TYR A 623 -29.50 19.42 16.13
N ALA A 624 -29.38 19.82 14.86
CA ALA A 624 -29.29 21.22 14.47
C ALA A 624 -30.55 22.01 14.84
N SER A 625 -31.75 21.42 14.67
CA SER A 625 -33.03 22.05 15.01
C SER A 625 -33.18 22.25 16.51
N GLU A 626 -32.93 21.20 17.30
CA GLU A 626 -33.00 21.25 18.76
C GLU A 626 -32.03 22.29 19.32
N TYR A 627 -30.79 22.33 18.81
CA TYR A 627 -29.82 23.33 19.25
C TYR A 627 -30.22 24.74 18.81
N PHE A 628 -30.75 24.93 17.59
CA PHE A 628 -31.25 26.22 17.09
C PHE A 628 -32.38 26.79 17.95
N GLU A 629 -33.34 25.96 18.36
CA GLU A 629 -34.43 26.37 19.25
C GLU A 629 -33.91 26.70 20.64
N LYS A 630 -32.97 25.89 21.14
CA LYS A 630 -32.34 26.09 22.46
C LYS A 630 -31.56 27.40 22.53
N ILE A 631 -30.75 27.74 21.53
CA ILE A 631 -30.01 29.01 21.51
C ILE A 631 -30.94 30.21 21.35
N GLN A 632 -32.03 30.10 20.59
CA GLN A 632 -33.02 31.18 20.49
C GLN A 632 -33.77 31.38 21.81
N THR A 633 -34.09 30.30 22.53
CA THR A 633 -34.76 30.39 23.83
C THR A 633 -33.91 31.13 24.85
N VAL A 634 -32.58 30.92 24.82
CA VAL A 634 -31.65 31.52 25.79
C VAL A 634 -31.13 32.90 25.36
N LEU A 635 -30.84 33.08 24.06
CA LEU A 635 -30.14 34.26 23.51
C LEU A 635 -31.01 35.08 22.54
N GLY A 636 -32.16 34.59 22.11
CA GLY A 636 -33.05 35.28 21.17
C GLY A 636 -33.73 36.50 21.76
N ASN A 637 -34.42 37.27 20.90
CA ASN A 637 -35.16 38.50 21.25
C ASN A 637 -36.65 38.42 20.86
N GLY A 638 -37.15 37.22 20.55
CA GLY A 638 -38.52 37.01 20.06
C GLY A 638 -38.93 35.55 20.11
N ASP A 639 -40.06 35.22 19.48
CA ASP A 639 -40.60 33.87 19.45
C ASP A 639 -39.60 32.87 18.83
N VAL A 640 -39.52 31.70 19.44
CA VAL A 640 -38.67 30.61 18.96
C VAL A 640 -39.27 30.06 17.67
N LEU A 641 -38.56 30.23 16.56
CA LEU A 641 -38.94 29.68 15.27
C LEU A 641 -38.28 28.31 15.07
N GLU A 642 -39.06 27.35 14.54
CA GLU A 642 -38.53 26.06 14.08
C GLU A 642 -37.62 26.29 12.87
N LEU A 643 -36.45 25.62 12.84
CA LEU A 643 -35.46 25.80 11.78
C LEU A 643 -36.04 25.56 10.37
N LYS A 644 -36.90 24.55 10.21
CA LYS A 644 -37.57 24.21 8.94
C LYS A 644 -38.57 25.26 8.45
N LYS A 645 -39.03 26.17 9.32
CA LYS A 645 -39.99 27.26 8.98
C LYS A 645 -39.30 28.54 8.51
N ILE A 646 -37.96 28.60 8.57
CA ILE A 646 -37.21 29.77 8.13
C ILE A 646 -37.24 29.87 6.60
N SER A 647 -37.71 31.01 6.11
CA SER A 647 -38.06 31.21 4.70
C SER A 647 -36.89 31.59 3.80
N SER A 648 -35.79 32.13 4.37
CA SER A 648 -34.64 32.59 3.58
C SER A 648 -33.31 32.54 4.35
N PRO A 649 -32.16 32.46 3.66
CA PRO A 649 -30.84 32.46 4.30
C PRO A 649 -30.57 33.75 5.10
N LEU A 650 -31.00 34.90 4.56
CA LEU A 650 -30.88 36.21 5.21
C LEU A 650 -31.62 36.28 6.55
N GLN A 651 -32.80 35.65 6.63
CA GLN A 651 -33.56 35.56 7.88
C GLN A 651 -32.81 34.73 8.91
N LEU A 652 -32.25 33.58 8.50
CA LEU A 652 -31.46 32.71 9.35
C LEU A 652 -30.21 33.43 9.87
N ASP A 653 -29.47 34.11 8.99
CA ASP A 653 -28.25 34.85 9.34
C ASP A 653 -28.54 35.93 10.39
N ARG A 654 -29.61 36.73 10.21
CA ARG A 654 -30.00 37.76 11.20
C ARG A 654 -30.28 37.18 12.57
N ILE A 655 -30.96 36.04 12.66
CA ILE A 655 -31.27 35.39 13.95
C ILE A 655 -29.97 34.92 14.62
N LEU A 656 -29.12 34.22 13.87
CA LEU A 656 -27.87 33.65 14.37
C LEU A 656 -26.85 34.72 14.77
N ASP A 657 -26.73 35.79 13.99
CA ASP A 657 -25.82 36.91 14.29
C ASP A 657 -26.27 37.66 15.55
N ASN A 658 -27.59 37.82 15.76
CA ASN A 658 -28.12 38.38 17.01
C ASN A 658 -27.79 37.50 18.23
N CYS A 659 -27.96 36.18 18.12
CA CYS A 659 -27.58 35.24 19.18
C CYS A 659 -26.07 35.31 19.47
N LEU A 660 -25.23 35.37 18.44
CA LEU A 660 -23.77 35.50 18.57
C LEU A 660 -23.35 36.79 19.23
N ASN A 661 -23.93 37.92 18.83
CA ASN A 661 -23.60 39.23 19.42
C ASN A 661 -23.95 39.27 20.91
N LYS A 662 -25.08 38.70 21.31
CA LYS A 662 -25.43 38.59 22.74
C LYS A 662 -24.49 37.67 23.50
N TRP A 663 -24.09 36.56 22.91
CA TRP A 663 -23.11 35.65 23.50
C TRP A 663 -21.75 36.34 23.70
N ASP A 664 -21.22 37.00 22.67
CA ASP A 664 -19.93 37.69 22.76
C ASP A 664 -19.99 38.83 23.80
N ASN A 665 -21.12 39.57 23.87
CA ASN A 665 -21.35 40.57 24.92
C ASN A 665 -21.37 39.97 26.34
N ILE A 666 -22.09 38.87 26.57
CA ILE A 666 -22.19 38.27 27.91
C ILE A 666 -20.85 37.72 28.39
N ILE A 667 -20.08 37.08 27.50
CA ILE A 667 -18.76 36.53 27.81
C ILE A 667 -17.78 37.67 28.13
N SER A 668 -17.83 38.78 27.37
CA SER A 668 -16.98 39.94 27.63
C SER A 668 -17.32 40.67 28.94
N THR A 669 -18.58 40.63 29.37
CA THR A 669 -19.05 41.36 30.57
C THR A 669 -18.89 40.55 31.86
N ASN A 670 -19.17 39.25 31.82
CA ASN A 670 -19.27 38.41 33.03
C ASN A 670 -18.11 37.41 33.20
N GLY A 671 -17.23 37.26 32.21
CA GLY A 671 -16.05 36.38 32.29
C GLY A 671 -16.41 34.93 32.60
N ASN A 672 -16.03 34.45 33.79
CA ASN A 672 -16.19 33.05 34.22
C ASN A 672 -17.52 32.76 34.94
N GLU A 673 -18.33 33.79 35.26
CA GLU A 673 -19.59 33.65 36.01
C GLU A 673 -20.80 33.89 35.11
N LEU A 674 -21.13 32.91 34.27
CA LEU A 674 -22.30 33.00 33.40
C LEU A 674 -23.63 32.91 34.21
N PRO A 675 -24.68 33.65 33.81
CA PRO A 675 -26.01 33.49 34.37
C PRO A 675 -26.53 32.04 34.22
N SER A 676 -27.33 31.57 35.18
CA SER A 676 -27.82 30.19 35.26
C SER A 676 -28.59 29.73 34.00
N GLU A 677 -29.26 30.63 33.31
CA GLU A 677 -29.96 30.34 32.06
C GLU A 677 -29.01 30.05 30.89
N TYR A 678 -27.82 30.66 30.88
CA TYR A 678 -26.81 30.51 29.85
C TYR A 678 -26.04 29.20 30.00
N LEU A 679 -25.96 28.67 31.23
CA LEU A 679 -25.43 27.32 31.48
C LEU A 679 -26.22 26.24 30.72
N LYS A 680 -27.47 26.51 30.34
CA LYS A 680 -28.28 25.54 29.58
C LYS A 680 -27.69 25.23 28.21
N ILE A 681 -27.00 26.18 27.56
CA ILE A 681 -26.45 26.01 26.19
C ILE A 681 -24.96 25.64 26.13
N VAL A 682 -24.31 25.59 27.29
CA VAL A 682 -22.89 25.29 27.47
C VAL A 682 -22.66 23.78 27.63
N ARG A 683 -21.58 23.24 27.07
CA ARG A 683 -21.24 21.81 27.15
C ARG A 683 -20.46 21.45 28.41
N ASN A 684 -19.55 22.33 28.87
CA ASN A 684 -18.73 22.14 30.06
C ASN A 684 -18.77 23.35 31.01
N PRO A 685 -18.63 23.16 32.34
CA PRO A 685 -18.55 24.27 33.27
C PRO A 685 -17.44 25.25 32.90
N ILE A 686 -17.73 26.55 32.94
CA ILE A 686 -16.75 27.61 32.66
C ILE A 686 -16.11 28.01 33.98
N SER A 687 -14.81 27.73 34.13
CA SER A 687 -14.05 28.07 35.33
C SER A 687 -13.00 29.15 35.10
N ASN A 688 -12.61 29.35 33.84
CA ASN A 688 -11.57 30.29 33.43
C ASN A 688 -11.82 30.83 32.01
N SER A 689 -11.01 31.82 31.60
CA SER A 689 -11.13 32.47 30.29
C SER A 689 -10.83 31.53 29.11
N SER A 690 -10.02 30.50 29.31
CA SER A 690 -9.76 29.46 28.31
C SER A 690 -10.99 28.59 28.08
N ASP A 691 -11.73 28.22 29.13
CA ASP A 691 -12.99 27.48 29.02
C ASP A 691 -14.05 28.31 28.29
N ALA A 692 -14.16 29.60 28.61
CA ALA A 692 -15.07 30.53 27.93
C ALA A 692 -14.76 30.66 26.42
N ALA A 693 -13.46 30.71 26.07
CA ALA A 693 -13.03 30.74 24.68
C ALA A 693 -13.37 29.43 23.93
N ARG A 694 -13.24 28.27 24.60
CA ARG A 694 -13.60 26.96 24.03
C ARG A 694 -15.10 26.86 23.77
N GLU A 695 -15.94 27.24 24.72
CA GLU A 695 -17.40 27.20 24.56
C GLU A 695 -17.88 28.20 23.49
N THR A 696 -17.25 29.38 23.40
CA THR A 696 -17.51 30.33 22.31
C THR A 696 -17.16 29.75 20.95
N THR A 697 -16.04 29.02 20.87
CA THR A 697 -15.62 28.33 19.65
C THR A 697 -16.62 27.24 19.26
N PHE A 698 -17.05 26.43 20.22
CA PHE A 698 -18.07 25.40 20.03
C PHE A 698 -19.38 25.99 19.50
N LEU A 699 -19.89 27.07 20.11
CA LEU A 699 -21.12 27.73 19.67
C LEU A 699 -21.00 28.26 18.23
N LYS A 700 -19.87 28.92 17.89
CA LYS A 700 -19.58 29.39 16.52
C LYS A 700 -19.53 28.23 15.51
N GLN A 701 -19.00 27.07 15.90
CA GLN A 701 -18.97 25.88 15.07
C GLN A 701 -20.38 25.27 14.88
N THR A 702 -21.16 25.12 15.95
CA THR A 702 -22.53 24.59 15.89
C THR A 702 -23.45 25.46 15.04
N ILE A 703 -23.29 26.79 15.10
CA ILE A 703 -24.02 27.72 14.22
C ILE A 703 -23.73 27.46 12.73
N ARG A 704 -22.50 27.10 12.37
CA ARG A 704 -22.18 26.70 10.98
C ARG A 704 -22.91 25.42 10.59
N VAL A 705 -23.04 24.47 11.50
CA VAL A 705 -23.82 23.23 11.28
C VAL A 705 -25.29 23.56 11.03
N ILE A 706 -25.88 24.47 11.83
CA ILE A 706 -27.26 24.93 11.66
C ILE A 706 -27.48 25.52 10.26
N LYS A 707 -26.59 26.40 9.79
CA LYS A 707 -26.68 27.01 8.45
C LYS A 707 -26.64 25.96 7.34
N LYS A 708 -25.76 24.95 7.46
CA LYS A 708 -25.66 23.85 6.49
C LYS A 708 -26.90 22.94 6.54
N ALA A 709 -27.39 22.62 7.74
CA ALA A 709 -28.56 21.77 7.94
C ALA A 709 -29.83 22.42 7.39
N TRP A 710 -29.98 23.74 7.54
CA TRP A 710 -31.11 24.48 7.00
C TRP A 710 -31.32 24.24 5.49
N PHE A 711 -30.23 24.15 4.71
CA PHE A 711 -30.29 23.92 3.26
C PHE A 711 -30.89 22.54 2.87
N LEU A 712 -30.80 21.56 3.76
CA LEU A 712 -31.24 20.19 3.51
C LEU A 712 -32.73 19.96 3.78
N PHE A 713 -33.41 20.84 4.51
CA PHE A 713 -34.83 20.64 4.81
C PHE A 713 -35.69 20.63 3.54
N GLY A 714 -36.53 19.60 3.43
CA GLY A 714 -37.45 19.44 2.30
C GLY A 714 -36.76 19.08 0.98
N LYS A 715 -35.51 18.59 1.00
CA LYS A 715 -34.78 18.14 -0.18
C LYS A 715 -34.76 16.62 -0.27
N ASP A 716 -35.00 16.08 -1.46
CA ASP A 716 -34.82 14.65 -1.74
C ASP A 716 -33.34 14.28 -1.83
N LEU A 717 -32.95 13.15 -1.22
CA LEU A 717 -31.56 12.65 -1.17
C LEU A 717 -31.07 12.06 -2.51
N ASN A 718 -31.11 12.86 -3.57
CA ASN A 718 -30.53 12.53 -4.86
C ASN A 718 -29.01 12.79 -4.89
N MET A 719 -28.35 12.44 -6.00
CA MET A 719 -26.89 12.60 -6.15
C MET A 719 -26.42 14.06 -5.99
N THR A 720 -27.22 15.05 -6.38
CA THR A 720 -26.86 16.46 -6.22
C THR A 720 -26.82 16.84 -4.74
N VAL A 721 -27.78 16.37 -3.95
CA VAL A 721 -27.81 16.60 -2.50
C VAL A 721 -26.68 15.85 -1.81
N TRP A 722 -26.38 14.61 -2.21
CA TRP A 722 -25.22 13.88 -1.68
C TRP A 722 -23.89 14.59 -1.98
N ASN A 723 -23.72 15.18 -3.15
CA ASN A 723 -22.53 15.98 -3.44
C ASN A 723 -22.42 17.18 -2.48
N TYR A 724 -23.53 17.87 -2.20
CA TYR A 724 -23.53 18.97 -1.22
C TYR A 724 -23.16 18.48 0.18
N ILE A 725 -23.75 17.36 0.63
CA ILE A 725 -23.47 16.74 1.92
C ILE A 725 -21.97 16.42 2.03
N CYS A 726 -21.42 15.72 1.05
CA CYS A 726 -20.01 15.31 1.02
C CYS A 726 -19.03 16.47 0.93
N ASN A 727 -19.43 17.66 0.47
CA ASN A 727 -18.55 18.85 0.46
C ASN A 727 -18.77 19.77 1.68
N SER A 728 -19.80 19.52 2.50
CA SER A 728 -20.23 20.46 3.55
C SER A 728 -20.17 19.87 4.97
N PHE A 729 -20.42 18.58 5.15
CA PHE A 729 -20.49 17.91 6.45
C PHE A 729 -19.37 16.90 6.60
N SER A 730 -18.99 16.59 7.83
CA SER A 730 -18.16 15.41 8.07
C SER A 730 -18.98 14.16 7.75
N VAL A 731 -18.41 13.27 6.92
CA VAL A 731 -19.10 12.08 6.40
C VAL A 731 -18.24 10.85 6.63
N VAL A 732 -18.86 9.78 7.13
CA VAL A 732 -18.26 8.45 7.08
C VAL A 732 -18.80 7.68 5.88
N MET A 733 -17.90 7.05 5.15
CA MET A 733 -18.24 6.25 3.96
C MET A 733 -17.27 5.09 3.79
N THR A 734 -17.65 4.13 2.94
CA THR A 734 -16.75 3.06 2.55
C THR A 734 -15.79 3.53 1.46
N VAL A 735 -14.66 2.86 1.29
CA VAL A 735 -13.74 3.11 0.16
C VAL A 735 -14.45 2.92 -1.19
N ASP A 736 -15.40 1.98 -1.29
CA ASP A 736 -16.18 1.78 -2.52
C ASP A 736 -17.14 2.93 -2.82
N ASP A 737 -17.76 3.51 -1.79
CA ASP A 737 -18.60 4.69 -1.92
C ASP A 737 -17.76 5.92 -2.32
N TRP A 738 -16.56 6.08 -1.74
CA TRP A 738 -15.61 7.13 -2.10
C TRP A 738 -15.31 7.15 -3.61
N ILE A 739 -15.09 5.98 -4.21
CA ILE A 739 -14.78 5.85 -5.65
C ILE A 739 -15.95 6.31 -6.56
N ASN A 740 -17.16 6.44 -6.03
CA ASN A 740 -18.33 6.94 -6.76
C ASN A 740 -18.49 8.46 -6.68
N VAL A 741 -17.82 9.14 -5.75
CA VAL A 741 -17.97 10.58 -5.50
C VAL A 741 -16.66 11.38 -5.53
N PHE A 742 -15.49 10.73 -5.56
CA PHE A 742 -14.17 11.38 -5.46
C PHE A 742 -13.92 12.47 -6.53
N ASP A 743 -14.51 12.34 -7.72
CA ASP A 743 -14.38 13.27 -8.84
C ASP A 743 -15.22 14.55 -8.65
N LYS A 744 -16.26 14.48 -7.81
CA LYS A 744 -17.18 15.59 -7.52
C LYS A 744 -16.82 16.38 -6.27
N ILE A 745 -15.90 15.84 -5.48
CA ILE A 745 -15.38 16.48 -4.27
C ILE A 745 -14.19 17.34 -4.66
N GLN A 746 -14.23 18.64 -4.36
CA GLN A 746 -13.20 19.57 -4.88
C GLN A 746 -11.92 19.55 -4.03
N VAL A 747 -12.03 19.85 -2.74
CA VAL A 747 -10.97 19.84 -1.72
C VAL A 747 -11.63 19.58 -0.37
N ASP A 748 -11.11 18.64 0.40
CA ASP A 748 -11.57 18.32 1.76
C ASP A 748 -10.59 18.83 2.80
N THR A 749 -11.11 19.09 4.01
CA THR A 749 -10.29 19.66 5.09
C THR A 749 -9.53 18.58 5.86
N SER A 750 -10.01 17.34 5.99
CA SER A 750 -9.28 16.28 6.73
C SER A 750 -9.76 14.88 6.36
N PHE A 751 -8.89 13.88 6.53
CA PHE A 751 -9.23 12.47 6.38
C PHE A 751 -8.93 11.67 7.65
N VAL A 752 -9.81 10.73 7.98
CA VAL A 752 -9.56 9.69 8.97
C VAL A 752 -9.67 8.34 8.28
N TYR A 753 -8.60 7.56 8.32
CA TYR A 753 -8.54 6.21 7.78
C TYR A 753 -8.69 5.22 8.93
N ILE A 754 -9.73 4.42 8.89
CA ILE A 754 -9.97 3.38 9.89
C ILE A 754 -9.71 2.05 9.23
N ASN A 755 -8.71 1.33 9.74
CA ASN A 755 -8.32 0.00 9.30
C ASN A 755 -8.16 -0.10 7.77
N CYS A 756 -7.54 0.91 7.17
CA CYS A 756 -7.37 1.00 5.72
C CYS A 756 -5.95 0.62 5.28
N ASP A 757 -5.83 0.19 4.03
CA ASP A 757 -4.55 -0.06 3.36
C ASP A 757 -3.92 1.22 2.77
N VAL A 758 -2.61 1.18 2.48
CA VAL A 758 -1.85 2.28 1.88
C VAL A 758 -2.46 2.81 0.58
N LEU A 759 -3.11 1.94 -0.21
CA LEU A 759 -3.81 2.32 -1.42
C LEU A 759 -4.88 3.39 -1.16
N VAL A 760 -5.58 3.31 -0.02
CA VAL A 760 -6.65 4.25 0.32
C VAL A 760 -6.10 5.66 0.54
N LEU A 761 -4.97 5.78 1.24
CA LEU A 761 -4.27 7.05 1.41
C LEU A 761 -3.91 7.67 0.05
N LEU A 762 -3.42 6.86 -0.89
CA LEU A 762 -3.04 7.32 -2.23
C LEU A 762 -4.24 7.78 -3.07
N MET A 763 -5.43 7.23 -2.77
CA MET A 763 -6.71 7.61 -3.39
C MET A 763 -7.34 8.89 -2.81
N SER A 764 -6.80 9.49 -1.75
CA SER A 764 -7.46 10.64 -1.11
C SER A 764 -6.53 11.76 -0.63
N TYR A 765 -5.23 11.51 -0.41
CA TYR A 765 -4.32 12.52 0.17
C TYR A 765 -4.27 13.85 -0.60
N PHE A 766 -4.48 13.80 -1.92
CA PHE A 766 -4.40 14.97 -2.80
C PHE A 766 -5.63 15.89 -2.64
N LYS A 767 -6.72 15.39 -2.04
CA LYS A 767 -7.89 16.18 -1.69
C LYS A 767 -7.72 16.94 -0.38
N VAL A 768 -6.69 16.65 0.42
CA VAL A 768 -6.43 17.38 1.67
C VAL A 768 -5.95 18.80 1.39
N ASP A 769 -6.58 19.80 2.01
CA ASP A 769 -6.13 21.18 1.96
C ASP A 769 -4.82 21.37 2.76
N TRP A 770 -3.68 21.51 2.07
CA TRP A 770 -2.38 21.69 2.72
C TRP A 770 -1.97 23.17 2.92
N GLN A 771 -2.88 24.12 2.74
CA GLN A 771 -2.54 25.55 2.84
C GLN A 771 -2.18 25.99 4.27
N LYS A 772 -1.09 26.77 4.42
CA LYS A 772 -0.51 27.22 5.72
C LYS A 772 -1.49 27.81 6.74
N GLN A 773 -2.59 28.42 6.29
CA GLN A 773 -3.53 29.10 7.19
C GLN A 773 -4.66 28.19 7.70
N ARG A 774 -4.89 27.03 7.06
CA ARG A 774 -5.91 26.03 7.40
C ARG A 774 -5.46 24.62 7.00
N SER A 775 -4.31 24.18 7.51
CA SER A 775 -3.78 22.86 7.19
C SER A 775 -4.74 21.76 7.62
N GLY A 776 -5.17 20.97 6.65
CA GLY A 776 -5.89 19.74 6.86
C GLY A 776 -5.06 18.67 7.54
N SER A 777 -5.72 17.63 8.02
CA SER A 777 -5.09 16.54 8.77
C SER A 777 -5.44 15.16 8.21
N ILE A 778 -4.51 14.22 8.36
CA ILE A 778 -4.70 12.80 8.13
C ILE A 778 -4.55 12.06 9.46
N LYS A 779 -5.53 11.25 9.82
CA LYS A 779 -5.44 10.36 10.99
C LYS A 779 -5.57 8.92 10.53
N ILE A 780 -4.69 8.04 11.01
CA ILE A 780 -4.66 6.62 10.69
C ILE A 780 -4.98 5.85 11.97
N ILE A 781 -5.93 4.92 11.90
CA ILE A 781 -6.31 4.07 13.01
C ILE A 781 -6.28 2.61 12.56
N GLY A 782 -5.30 1.82 12.98
CA GLY A 782 -5.21 0.42 12.56
C GLY A 782 -4.86 0.20 11.08
N GLY A 783 -4.89 -1.07 10.67
CA GLY A 783 -4.75 -1.51 9.28
C GLY A 783 -3.32 -1.50 8.72
N GLY A 784 -3.17 -1.83 7.44
CA GLY A 784 -1.87 -1.84 6.74
C GLY A 784 -1.20 -0.46 6.65
N LEU A 785 -1.98 0.62 6.76
CA LEU A 785 -1.45 1.97 6.91
C LEU A 785 -0.67 2.15 8.22
N GLU A 786 -1.15 1.60 9.34
CA GLU A 786 -0.44 1.68 10.62
C GLU A 786 0.93 1.03 10.49
N ASP A 787 1.02 -0.17 9.91
CA ASP A 787 2.28 -0.89 9.72
C ASP A 787 3.29 -0.03 8.96
N LEU A 788 2.92 0.55 7.82
CA LEU A 788 3.81 1.32 6.96
C LEU A 788 4.44 2.54 7.65
N PHE A 789 3.69 3.19 8.53
CA PHE A 789 4.15 4.38 9.26
C PHE A 789 4.76 4.07 10.65
N SER A 790 4.47 2.89 11.21
CA SER A 790 4.98 2.46 12.53
C SER A 790 6.49 2.17 12.55
N PHE A 791 7.11 1.93 11.40
CA PHE A 791 8.55 1.62 11.31
C PHE A 791 9.49 2.81 11.57
N LYS A 792 8.98 4.02 11.81
CA LYS A 792 9.79 5.24 11.96
C LYS A 792 9.85 5.83 13.37
N THR A 793 9.15 5.26 14.35
CA THR A 793 9.45 5.54 15.76
C THR A 793 10.80 4.90 16.09
N PRO A 794 11.85 5.70 16.35
CA PRO A 794 13.09 5.15 16.87
C PRO A 794 12.73 4.53 18.22
N GLU A 795 12.97 3.24 18.39
CA GLU A 795 12.95 2.60 19.72
C GLU A 795 14.04 3.16 20.66
N GLU A 796 14.69 4.27 20.31
CA GLU A 796 15.71 4.93 21.13
C GLU A 796 15.17 6.03 22.05
N ILE A 797 13.88 6.41 21.99
CA ILE A 797 13.28 7.28 23.01
C ILE A 797 11.90 6.77 23.42
N THR A 798 11.89 5.69 24.18
CA THR A 798 10.99 5.63 25.33
C THR A 798 11.83 5.26 26.53
N HIS A 799 11.89 6.19 27.48
CA HIS A 799 12.05 5.86 28.89
C HIS A 799 11.31 4.55 29.19
N LYS A 800 11.80 3.79 30.17
CA LYS A 800 11.06 2.75 30.88
C LYS A 800 9.74 3.32 31.44
N ILE A 801 8.79 3.67 30.59
CA ILE A 801 7.39 3.61 30.92
C ILE A 801 7.18 2.11 30.93
N GLN A 802 6.97 1.55 32.11
CA GLN A 802 6.38 0.24 32.27
C GLN A 802 5.09 0.23 31.44
N SER A 803 5.19 -0.19 30.18
CA SER A 803 4.02 -0.56 29.41
C SER A 803 3.52 -1.84 30.06
N ASN A 804 2.63 -1.70 31.04
CA ASN A 804 1.74 -2.76 31.48
C ASN A 804 0.72 -3.04 30.36
N SER A 805 1.21 -3.39 29.18
CA SER A 805 0.42 -4.02 28.12
C SER A 805 1.09 -5.35 27.81
N SER A 806 1.03 -6.28 28.78
CA SER A 806 1.18 -7.68 28.47
C SER A 806 0.07 -8.03 27.48
N ILE A 807 0.46 -8.43 26.27
CA ILE A 807 -0.45 -9.10 25.34
C ILE A 807 -1.08 -10.26 26.13
N PRO A 808 -2.42 -10.44 26.13
CA PRO A 808 -3.04 -11.53 26.86
C PRO A 808 -2.43 -12.87 26.41
N THR A 809 -1.91 -13.65 27.36
CA THR A 809 -1.35 -14.98 27.07
C THR A 809 -2.42 -16.05 26.89
N PHE A 810 -3.70 -15.70 27.09
CA PHE A 810 -4.84 -16.61 27.05
C PHE A 810 -6.14 -15.88 26.65
N ASN A 811 -7.16 -16.67 26.27
CA ASN A 811 -8.48 -16.18 25.90
C ASN A 811 -9.52 -16.65 26.95
N PRO A 812 -10.11 -15.75 27.75
CA PRO A 812 -11.10 -16.11 28.77
C PRO A 812 -12.27 -16.94 28.21
N GLY A 813 -12.56 -18.07 28.85
CA GLY A 813 -13.64 -18.99 28.45
C GLY A 813 -13.25 -19.99 27.36
N LEU A 814 -12.07 -19.83 26.76
CA LEU A 814 -11.53 -20.72 25.73
C LEU A 814 -10.26 -21.39 26.25
N GLY A 815 -10.13 -22.70 26.07
CA GLY A 815 -9.00 -23.46 26.61
C GLY A 815 -7.67 -23.10 25.97
N CYS A 816 -7.68 -22.69 24.70
CA CYS A 816 -6.50 -22.37 23.91
C CYS A 816 -6.67 -21.05 23.14
N THR A 817 -5.56 -20.37 22.85
CA THR A 817 -5.53 -19.20 21.95
C THR A 817 -5.56 -19.61 20.48
N LYS A 818 -5.04 -20.79 20.15
CA LYS A 818 -5.12 -21.43 18.83
C LYS A 818 -5.65 -22.85 18.97
N GLN A 819 -6.66 -23.24 18.19
CA GLN A 819 -7.21 -24.61 18.22
C GLN A 819 -7.77 -25.05 16.86
N LEU A 820 -7.59 -26.33 16.51
CA LEU A 820 -8.26 -27.01 15.40
C LEU A 820 -9.40 -27.86 15.95
N ILE A 821 -10.59 -27.70 15.37
CA ILE A 821 -11.83 -28.33 15.78
C ILE A 821 -12.38 -29.18 14.63
N SER A 822 -12.76 -30.42 14.94
CA SER A 822 -13.35 -31.35 13.97
C SER A 822 -14.81 -31.05 13.71
N ALA A 823 -15.21 -31.11 12.43
CA ALA A 823 -16.58 -31.14 11.96
C ALA A 823 -16.78 -32.36 11.06
N GLN A 824 -18.01 -32.88 10.94
CA GLN A 824 -18.29 -34.06 10.11
C GLN A 824 -18.40 -33.71 8.63
N ASN A 825 -18.91 -32.51 8.31
CA ASN A 825 -19.18 -32.09 6.94
C ASN A 825 -19.21 -30.55 6.83
N GLN A 826 -19.36 -30.07 5.60
CA GLN A 826 -19.41 -28.63 5.28
C GLN A 826 -20.48 -27.86 6.09
N LEU A 827 -21.67 -28.46 6.26
CA LEU A 827 -22.79 -27.82 6.95
C LEU A 827 -22.49 -27.69 8.43
N GLU A 828 -22.05 -28.76 9.09
CA GLU A 828 -21.68 -28.71 10.49
C GLU A 828 -20.52 -27.74 10.75
N GLU A 829 -19.55 -27.66 9.82
CA GLU A 829 -18.47 -26.67 9.89
C GLU A 829 -19.01 -25.23 9.94
N ALA A 830 -19.96 -24.91 9.07
CA ALA A 830 -20.62 -23.59 9.02
C ALA A 830 -21.43 -23.31 10.31
N GLU A 831 -22.19 -24.29 10.78
CA GLU A 831 -23.00 -24.17 12.00
C GLU A 831 -22.14 -23.98 13.26
N LEU A 832 -21.04 -24.73 13.38
CA LEU A 832 -20.12 -24.61 14.51
C LEU A 832 -19.39 -23.26 14.51
N CYS A 833 -19.06 -22.69 13.34
CA CYS A 833 -18.52 -21.34 13.26
C CYS A 833 -19.49 -20.30 13.85
N VAL A 834 -20.78 -20.37 13.50
CA VAL A 834 -21.81 -19.47 14.04
C VAL A 834 -22.00 -19.70 15.54
N LEU A 835 -21.99 -20.96 16.01
CA LEU A 835 -22.13 -21.29 17.42
C LEU A 835 -20.96 -20.78 18.27
N LEU A 836 -19.72 -20.92 17.79
CA LEU A 836 -18.56 -20.38 18.51
C LEU A 836 -18.63 -18.86 18.59
N TYR A 837 -19.08 -18.20 17.52
CA TYR A 837 -19.32 -16.76 17.54
C TYR A 837 -20.36 -16.38 18.62
N ARG A 838 -21.49 -17.08 18.69
CA ARG A 838 -22.53 -16.87 19.72
C ARG A 838 -21.97 -17.07 21.12
N TYR A 839 -21.18 -18.13 21.33
CA TYR A 839 -20.54 -18.41 22.60
C TYR A 839 -19.61 -17.27 23.04
N MET A 840 -18.72 -16.81 22.16
CA MET A 840 -17.82 -15.69 22.46
C MET A 840 -18.61 -14.41 22.79
N ARG A 841 -19.71 -14.13 22.09
CA ARG A 841 -20.60 -13.00 22.40
C ARG A 841 -21.26 -13.13 23.77
N ALA A 842 -21.74 -14.31 24.14
CA ALA A 842 -22.31 -14.59 25.47
C ALA A 842 -21.27 -14.41 26.60
N LEU A 843 -19.99 -14.70 26.32
CA LEU A 843 -18.87 -14.42 27.23
C LEU A 843 -18.53 -12.93 27.36
N GLY A 844 -19.11 -12.07 26.53
CA GLY A 844 -18.90 -10.61 26.55
C GLY A 844 -17.81 -10.11 25.58
N TYR A 845 -17.29 -10.94 24.67
CA TYR A 845 -16.32 -10.49 23.67
C TYR A 845 -16.96 -9.47 22.73
N PRO A 846 -16.30 -8.33 22.42
CA PRO A 846 -16.83 -7.31 21.51
C PRO A 846 -17.09 -7.88 20.12
N ARG A 847 -18.25 -7.59 19.54
CA ARG A 847 -18.70 -8.15 18.24
C ARG A 847 -17.72 -7.86 17.12
N GLU A 848 -17.25 -6.63 17.07
CA GLU A 848 -16.29 -6.07 16.14
C GLU A 848 -14.90 -6.69 16.24
N SER A 849 -14.58 -7.36 17.35
CA SER A 849 -13.30 -8.02 17.55
C SER A 849 -13.26 -9.45 17.01
N ILE A 850 -14.40 -10.01 16.59
CA ILE A 850 -14.54 -11.41 16.14
C ILE A 850 -14.90 -11.46 14.66
N GLY A 851 -14.10 -12.15 13.85
CA GLY A 851 -14.39 -12.40 12.43
C GLY A 851 -14.52 -13.89 12.12
N ILE A 852 -15.47 -14.25 11.26
CA ILE A 852 -15.59 -15.59 10.70
C ILE A 852 -14.98 -15.59 9.29
N TRP A 853 -13.85 -16.25 9.10
CA TRP A 853 -13.16 -16.36 7.82
C TRP A 853 -13.62 -17.60 7.06
N VAL A 854 -13.85 -17.43 5.76
CA VAL A 854 -14.24 -18.51 4.86
C VAL A 854 -13.35 -18.55 3.64
N SER A 855 -13.06 -19.76 3.15
CA SER A 855 -12.16 -19.96 2.01
C SER A 855 -12.86 -20.00 0.65
N CYS A 856 -14.20 -19.97 0.61
CA CYS A 856 -14.98 -19.96 -0.63
C CYS A 856 -16.34 -19.27 -0.49
N LYS A 857 -16.90 -18.80 -1.61
CA LYS A 857 -18.19 -18.09 -1.68
C LYS A 857 -19.37 -18.97 -1.22
N ARG A 858 -19.34 -20.26 -1.54
CA ARG A 858 -20.39 -21.19 -1.09
C ARG A 858 -20.48 -21.26 0.44
N GLN A 859 -19.34 -21.26 1.13
CA GLN A 859 -19.30 -21.28 2.59
C GLN A 859 -19.70 -19.93 3.18
N LEU A 860 -19.35 -18.81 2.52
CA LEU A 860 -19.84 -17.48 2.89
C LEU A 860 -21.37 -17.44 2.90
N ASP A 861 -22.00 -17.92 1.83
CA ASP A 861 -23.46 -17.85 1.67
C ASP A 861 -24.15 -18.74 2.71
N LEU A 862 -23.63 -19.94 2.95
CA LEU A 862 -24.17 -20.88 3.94
C LEU A 862 -24.10 -20.36 5.38
N ILE A 863 -22.95 -19.79 5.80
CA ILE A 863 -22.82 -19.21 7.15
C ILE A 863 -23.77 -18.00 7.30
N ASN A 864 -23.92 -17.18 6.26
CA ASN A 864 -24.84 -16.05 6.29
C ASN A 864 -26.31 -16.48 6.39
N GLU A 865 -26.68 -17.59 5.75
CA GLU A 865 -28.02 -18.17 5.84
C GLU A 865 -28.29 -18.69 7.26
N ILE A 866 -27.39 -19.52 7.79
CA ILE A 866 -27.50 -20.06 9.17
C ILE A 866 -27.55 -18.92 10.19
N ALA A 867 -26.73 -17.87 10.04
CA ALA A 867 -26.72 -16.71 10.92
C ALA A 867 -28.02 -15.89 10.86
N LYS A 868 -28.77 -15.95 9.75
CA LYS A 868 -30.08 -15.30 9.62
C LYS A 868 -31.21 -16.14 10.18
N GLU A 869 -31.19 -17.46 9.95
CA GLU A 869 -32.24 -18.38 10.38
C GLU A 869 -32.17 -18.73 11.87
N SER A 870 -31.00 -18.56 12.50
CA SER A 870 -30.79 -18.94 13.90
C SER A 870 -31.44 -18.02 14.94
N ASP A 871 -32.32 -17.07 14.54
CA ASP A 871 -32.94 -16.07 15.40
C ASP A 871 -31.95 -15.54 16.45
N LEU A 872 -30.79 -15.05 15.99
CA LEU A 872 -29.79 -14.46 16.86
C LEU A 872 -30.48 -13.38 17.69
N ASP A 873 -30.53 -13.56 19.02
CA ASP A 873 -31.05 -12.55 19.94
C ASP A 873 -30.48 -11.18 19.54
N LYS A 874 -31.33 -10.15 19.59
CA LYS A 874 -30.96 -8.78 19.19
C LYS A 874 -29.66 -8.30 19.86
N ASP A 875 -29.34 -8.85 21.03
CA ASP A 875 -28.17 -8.53 21.85
C ASP A 875 -26.88 -9.24 21.41
N VAL A 876 -26.98 -10.37 20.70
CA VAL A 876 -25.82 -11.13 20.18
C VAL A 876 -25.29 -10.50 18.89
N GLY A 877 -26.20 -10.12 17.99
CA GLY A 877 -25.90 -9.52 16.67
C GLY A 877 -25.37 -10.53 15.65
N SER A 878 -25.48 -10.22 14.35
CA SER A 878 -25.00 -11.13 13.29
C SER A 878 -23.47 -11.14 13.18
N PRO A 879 -22.83 -12.31 12.97
CA PRO A 879 -21.39 -12.41 12.77
C PRO A 879 -20.93 -11.66 11.52
N ILE A 880 -19.69 -11.19 11.58
CA ILE A 880 -18.98 -10.64 10.43
C ILE A 880 -18.32 -11.82 9.70
N VAL A 881 -18.79 -12.15 8.49
CA VAL A 881 -18.24 -13.24 7.68
C VAL A 881 -17.37 -12.67 6.57
N LEU A 882 -16.09 -13.06 6.55
CA LEU A 882 -15.01 -12.47 5.77
C LEU A 882 -14.52 -13.47 4.71
N PHE A 883 -14.48 -13.04 3.45
CA PHE A 883 -13.93 -13.82 2.34
C PHE A 883 -12.81 -13.04 1.65
N ASN A 884 -11.56 -13.47 1.87
CA ASN A 884 -10.30 -12.82 1.42
C ASN A 884 -10.10 -12.72 -0.10
N LYS A 885 -11.03 -13.25 -0.91
CA LYS A 885 -11.03 -13.09 -2.38
C LYS A 885 -12.23 -12.30 -2.91
N SER A 886 -13.04 -11.73 -2.01
CA SER A 886 -14.18 -10.91 -2.41
C SER A 886 -13.79 -9.51 -2.86
N GLY A 887 -12.62 -9.00 -2.45
CA GLY A 887 -12.24 -7.60 -2.66
C GLY A 887 -12.94 -6.61 -1.72
N ILE A 888 -13.85 -7.09 -0.86
CA ILE A 888 -14.67 -6.29 0.07
C ILE A 888 -14.12 -6.38 1.50
N HIS A 889 -13.53 -7.53 1.85
CA HIS A 889 -13.11 -7.89 3.21
C HIS A 889 -11.62 -8.18 3.34
N ASP A 890 -10.86 -8.02 2.26
CA ASP A 890 -9.42 -8.32 2.16
C ASP A 890 -8.57 -7.50 3.18
N TYR A 891 -9.18 -6.52 3.86
CA TYR A 891 -8.55 -5.57 4.78
C TYR A 891 -9.13 -5.62 6.20
N ASP A 892 -10.12 -6.46 6.47
CA ASP A 892 -10.77 -6.49 7.78
C ASP A 892 -9.82 -7.17 8.78
N HIS A 893 -9.32 -6.42 9.76
CA HIS A 893 -8.51 -6.93 10.86
C HIS A 893 -9.41 -7.21 12.06
N VAL A 894 -9.34 -8.43 12.60
CA VAL A 894 -10.07 -8.82 13.80
C VAL A 894 -9.11 -9.31 14.86
N SER A 895 -9.45 -9.15 16.14
CA SER A 895 -8.62 -9.66 17.24
C SER A 895 -8.73 -11.17 17.37
N TYR A 896 -9.91 -11.72 17.09
CA TYR A 896 -10.22 -13.13 17.21
C TYR A 896 -10.80 -13.64 15.89
N SER A 897 -10.28 -14.75 15.40
CA SER A 897 -10.71 -15.35 14.14
C SER A 897 -11.27 -16.73 14.35
N ILE A 898 -12.44 -16.94 13.78
CA ILE A 898 -13.08 -18.24 13.60
C ILE A 898 -12.92 -18.58 12.13
N VAL A 899 -12.26 -19.69 11.77
CA VAL A 899 -11.84 -19.96 10.40
C VAL A 899 -12.46 -21.26 9.92
N SER A 900 -13.24 -21.18 8.85
CA SER A 900 -13.73 -22.36 8.12
C SER A 900 -12.74 -22.72 7.02
N LEU A 901 -12.15 -23.92 7.14
CA LEU A 901 -11.16 -24.45 6.20
C LEU A 901 -11.79 -25.10 4.97
N PHE A 902 -13.12 -25.18 4.91
CA PHE A 902 -13.83 -25.68 3.76
C PHE A 902 -13.56 -24.87 2.49
N THR A 903 -13.18 -25.58 1.41
CA THR A 903 -12.85 -24.96 0.12
C THR A 903 -13.28 -25.82 -1.06
N ASP A 904 -13.71 -25.15 -2.13
CA ASP A 904 -14.02 -25.73 -3.44
C ASP A 904 -12.91 -25.49 -4.48
N SER A 905 -11.98 -24.56 -4.20
CA SER A 905 -10.95 -24.08 -5.13
C SER A 905 -9.53 -24.51 -4.75
N GLY A 906 -9.40 -25.23 -3.63
CA GLY A 906 -8.11 -25.69 -3.08
C GLY A 906 -7.32 -24.60 -2.33
N TYR A 907 -7.84 -23.38 -2.28
CA TYR A 907 -7.33 -22.30 -1.41
C TYR A 907 -7.93 -22.45 -0.01
N LYS A 908 -7.11 -22.40 1.04
CA LYS A 908 -7.56 -22.40 2.44
C LYS A 908 -7.00 -21.18 3.15
N GLU A 909 -7.82 -20.55 3.98
CA GLU A 909 -7.40 -19.48 4.86
C GLU A 909 -6.59 -20.07 6.03
N LEU A 910 -5.26 -19.95 5.95
CA LEU A 910 -4.35 -20.52 6.95
C LEU A 910 -3.59 -19.44 7.75
N ASP A 911 -3.53 -18.22 7.21
CA ASP A 911 -2.75 -17.11 7.77
C ASP A 911 -3.49 -16.50 8.97
N CYS A 912 -3.34 -17.11 10.17
CA CYS A 912 -3.84 -16.66 11.48
C CYS A 912 -4.40 -15.22 11.49
N PRO A 913 -5.66 -15.01 11.04
CA PRO A 913 -6.09 -13.66 10.72
C PRO A 913 -6.47 -12.86 11.98
N GLY A 914 -6.61 -13.56 13.12
CA GLY A 914 -6.80 -12.98 14.43
C GLY A 914 -5.46 -12.75 15.15
N THR A 915 -5.26 -11.56 15.72
CA THR A 915 -4.03 -11.23 16.45
C THR A 915 -3.94 -11.85 17.84
N LEU A 916 -5.08 -12.20 18.47
CA LEU A 916 -5.18 -12.71 19.84
C LEU A 916 -5.76 -14.13 19.93
N GLY A 917 -6.52 -14.60 18.93
CA GLY A 917 -7.00 -15.98 18.91
C GLY A 917 -7.45 -16.47 17.54
N ASN A 918 -7.24 -17.76 17.28
CA ASN A 918 -7.56 -18.39 15.99
C ASN A 918 -8.13 -19.81 16.19
N TYR A 919 -9.38 -20.00 15.79
CA TYR A 919 -10.13 -21.25 15.96
C TYR A 919 -10.53 -21.80 14.60
N TYR A 920 -9.94 -22.93 14.20
CA TYR A 920 -10.08 -23.50 12.87
C TYR A 920 -11.08 -24.67 12.90
N PHE A 921 -12.09 -24.63 12.05
CA PHE A 921 -13.02 -25.73 11.86
C PHE A 921 -12.67 -26.48 10.58
N SER A 922 -12.59 -27.80 10.66
CA SER A 922 -12.29 -28.66 9.52
C SER A 922 -13.22 -29.85 9.45
N SER A 923 -13.87 -29.99 8.29
CA SER A 923 -14.56 -31.20 7.86
C SER A 923 -13.64 -32.30 7.30
N ASN A 924 -12.33 -32.04 7.19
CA ASN A 924 -11.33 -33.01 6.73
C ASN A 924 -10.06 -32.92 7.59
N ILE A 925 -10.21 -33.30 8.86
CA ILE A 925 -9.16 -33.10 9.86
C ILE A 925 -7.88 -33.87 9.57
N GLU A 926 -7.99 -35.01 8.89
CA GLU A 926 -6.83 -35.84 8.52
C GLU A 926 -5.87 -35.08 7.62
N VAL A 927 -6.38 -34.27 6.70
CA VAL A 927 -5.59 -33.41 5.83
C VAL A 927 -5.19 -32.11 6.53
N ASP A 928 -6.10 -31.55 7.34
CA ASP A 928 -5.93 -30.19 7.87
C ASP A 928 -5.10 -30.10 9.14
N LYS A 929 -5.03 -31.18 9.93
CA LYS A 929 -4.18 -31.25 11.13
C LYS A 929 -2.70 -31.08 10.79
N GLU A 930 -2.29 -31.61 9.64
CA GLU A 930 -0.92 -31.48 9.14
C GLU A 930 -0.64 -30.06 8.63
N LEU A 931 -1.65 -29.34 8.12
CA LEU A 931 -1.49 -27.98 7.61
C LEU A 931 -1.27 -26.93 8.70
N LEU A 932 -1.78 -27.13 9.92
CA LEU A 932 -1.81 -26.13 11.00
C LEU A 932 -0.80 -26.35 12.14
N ASP A 933 0.00 -27.42 12.09
CA ASP A 933 1.00 -27.78 13.10
C ASP A 933 0.41 -27.99 14.52
N LEU A 934 -0.77 -28.62 14.60
CA LEU A 934 -1.48 -28.90 15.85
C LEU A 934 -1.45 -30.39 16.24
N SER A 935 -0.49 -31.13 15.69
CA SER A 935 -0.39 -32.57 15.79
C SER A 935 0.38 -33.04 17.02
N ASP A 936 -0.34 -33.55 18.01
CA ASP A 936 0.10 -34.67 18.84
C ASP A 936 -0.87 -35.83 18.60
N SER A 937 -0.38 -37.07 18.65
CA SER A 937 -1.23 -38.27 18.48
C SER A 937 -2.29 -38.45 19.58
N THR A 938 -2.31 -37.55 20.57
CA THR A 938 -3.22 -37.48 21.71
C THR A 938 -4.15 -36.25 21.69
N THR A 939 -4.08 -35.41 20.65
CA THR A 939 -4.86 -34.16 20.56
C THR A 939 -6.36 -34.43 20.41
N ASP A 940 -7.13 -34.03 21.42
CA ASP A 940 -8.59 -33.94 21.34
C ASP A 940 -9.00 -32.74 20.47
N TYR A 941 -9.57 -33.02 19.29
CA TYR A 941 -10.05 -32.04 18.33
C TYR A 941 -11.47 -31.54 18.61
N ARG A 942 -12.02 -31.81 19.80
CA ARG A 942 -13.23 -31.14 20.29
C ARG A 942 -12.89 -29.76 20.83
N LEU A 943 -13.78 -28.79 20.64
CA LEU A 943 -13.62 -27.44 21.19
C LEU A 943 -13.40 -27.52 22.71
N LYS A 944 -12.32 -26.90 23.19
CA LYS A 944 -11.99 -26.86 24.63
C LYS A 944 -12.40 -25.50 25.20
N ILE A 945 -13.22 -25.53 26.24
CA ILE A 945 -13.71 -24.32 26.92
C ILE A 945 -13.30 -24.32 28.41
N VAL A 946 -13.38 -23.15 29.03
CA VAL A 946 -13.23 -22.99 30.49
C VAL A 946 -14.51 -22.34 31.02
N GLU A 947 -15.28 -23.09 31.81
CA GLU A 947 -16.56 -22.58 32.31
C GLU A 947 -16.34 -21.48 33.37
N GLY A 948 -17.22 -20.47 33.37
CA GLY A 948 -17.23 -19.39 34.37
C GLY A 948 -16.28 -18.21 34.10
N GLU A 949 -15.39 -18.29 33.12
CA GLU A 949 -14.57 -17.17 32.69
C GLU A 949 -15.37 -16.20 31.80
N LYS A 950 -15.11 -14.89 31.89
CA LYS A 950 -15.73 -13.86 31.03
C LYS A 950 -14.66 -12.96 30.41
N PHE A 951 -15.01 -12.31 29.30
CA PHE A 951 -14.13 -11.38 28.61
C PHE A 951 -13.66 -10.24 29.55
N GLY A 952 -12.39 -9.84 29.42
CA GLY A 952 -11.75 -8.82 30.28
C GLY A 952 -11.06 -9.38 31.54
N LEU A 953 -11.11 -10.69 31.76
CA LEU A 953 -10.37 -11.37 32.82
C LEU A 953 -8.85 -11.25 32.61
N LYS A 954 -8.12 -10.86 33.66
CA LYS A 954 -6.67 -10.59 33.59
C LYS A 954 -5.79 -11.83 33.80
N GLU A 955 -6.27 -12.80 34.57
CA GLU A 955 -5.57 -14.05 34.90
C GLU A 955 -6.57 -15.20 34.90
N ARG A 956 -6.19 -16.40 34.44
CA ARG A 956 -7.10 -17.55 34.40
C ARG A 956 -7.55 -17.93 35.80
N THR A 957 -8.85 -18.19 35.96
CA THR A 957 -9.41 -18.64 37.24
C THR A 957 -9.34 -20.16 37.40
N ASN A 958 -9.18 -20.90 36.30
CA ASN A 958 -9.14 -22.36 36.31
C ASN A 958 -8.28 -22.89 35.15
N GLU A 959 -7.40 -23.85 35.42
CA GLU A 959 -6.58 -24.52 34.39
C GLU A 959 -7.30 -25.72 33.75
N SER A 960 -8.34 -26.24 34.39
CA SER A 960 -9.11 -27.37 33.84
C SER A 960 -9.97 -26.92 32.66
N THR A 961 -9.84 -27.65 31.55
CA THR A 961 -10.61 -27.41 30.31
C THR A 961 -11.66 -28.50 30.11
N VAL A 962 -12.83 -28.12 29.61
CA VAL A 962 -13.92 -29.04 29.27
C VAL A 962 -13.99 -29.17 27.75
N ALA A 963 -13.94 -30.41 27.25
CA ALA A 963 -14.11 -30.71 25.83
C ALA A 963 -15.59 -30.85 25.47
N VAL A 964 -16.07 -30.03 24.54
CA VAL A 964 -17.46 -30.03 24.06
C VAL A 964 -17.74 -31.31 23.26
N GLN A 965 -18.67 -32.14 23.71
CA GLN A 965 -18.92 -33.47 23.14
C GLN A 965 -19.80 -33.46 21.89
N SER A 966 -20.69 -32.47 21.77
CA SER A 966 -21.61 -32.37 20.63
C SER A 966 -22.09 -30.95 20.41
N LYS A 967 -22.57 -30.65 19.20
CA LYS A 967 -23.24 -29.38 18.85
C LYS A 967 -24.39 -29.05 19.81
N PHE A 968 -25.20 -30.05 20.19
CA PHE A 968 -26.32 -29.86 21.12
C PHE A 968 -25.86 -29.50 22.54
N GLN A 969 -24.78 -30.12 23.02
CA GLN A 969 -24.17 -29.73 24.29
C GLN A 969 -23.64 -28.29 24.19
N PHE A 970 -23.04 -27.92 23.06
CA PHE A 970 -22.53 -26.56 22.89
C PHE A 970 -23.63 -25.51 22.92
N GLN A 971 -24.75 -25.77 22.23
CA GLN A 971 -25.92 -24.89 22.27
C GLN A 971 -26.45 -24.73 23.70
N LYS A 972 -26.60 -25.83 24.45
CA LYS A 972 -27.01 -25.78 25.86
C LYS A 972 -26.07 -24.99 26.76
N LEU A 973 -24.77 -24.97 26.46
CA LEU A 973 -23.79 -24.18 27.20
C LEU A 973 -23.95 -22.69 26.90
N ILE A 974 -24.25 -22.34 25.64
CA ILE A 974 -24.54 -20.97 25.23
C ILE A 974 -25.84 -20.48 25.88
N ASP A 975 -26.90 -21.29 25.86
CA ASP A 975 -28.21 -20.92 26.41
C ASP A 975 -28.21 -20.72 27.94
N ARG A 976 -27.15 -21.16 28.64
CA ARG A 976 -26.98 -21.01 30.09
C ARG A 976 -26.21 -19.75 30.50
N LEU A 977 -25.51 -19.12 29.56
CA LEU A 977 -24.72 -17.90 29.76
C LEU A 977 -25.58 -16.67 29.55
#